data_AF-A0A2G6DBH7-F1
#
_entry.id   AF-A0A2G6DBH7-F1
#
_cell.length_a   1.000
_cell.length_b   1.000
_cell.length_c   1.000
_cell.angle_alpha   90.00
_cell.angle_beta   90.00
_cell.angle_gamma   90.00
#
_symmetry.space_group_name_H-M   'P 1'
#
loop_
_entity.id
_entity.type
_entity.pdbx_description
1 polymer ?
#
loop_
_entity_poly.entity_id
_entity_poly.type
_entity_poly.pdbx_seq_one_letter_code
_entity_poly.pdbx_strand_id
1 'polypeptide(L)'
;MITILLNTNLGDIRTMRSTIRPLIFASLLVYTGHPAFADLVKDGGKKDTATTETQKAMTTPNSVVVTTPVIQTPSTQNLDANMETSEGNYFSLMPMPNMLPVVPDALFQIPPESLPSYAPSTLMGMPPAPFYIVDIPLPDDDLEQIDALRAQLKEVETAAAQTSAGDKKKIAELMAERTRLRSRIAELEKQFSSLDAMTNKLAGQLATQNQNLEKKFAERLSAQNQSLEKRLAEQLANQRQGLEERLTGELSTRSQLLGEKLTGELSTRNQLLGEKLAGELAASNQSLEKKLTGELAARNQDLEKKITGELATRSQGLEKKLTGELVMQSQGLQEKLVGFNGMTQQFVTLEANAQSDKSRLLSENEKLQLALNNATADQDADGVVNASDQCADTAPSVIVDSKGCDLDTDKDGVIEILDRCPGTASGLVVAADGCEVDTDGDTVVDSKDKCPKTVAGAAVDASGCEIDTDKDGVVDRMDRCPATPKGLTVDSKGCQIDSDKDGVLDGSDECPNTASGTAVDDTGCEQDADQDTIVDSKDQCPNTPFGVTVEETGCEVDDDQDGVADSKDQCPKTPAGIKVNATGCEVDTDTDGVLDSKDSCPNTVPNAKVNTFGCELDGDKDFIPNSADACLETIAGATVDAKGCEIDSDKDGVKDSADQCPKTPAGAKVNAKGCELDDDKDSVVNSKDACPKTVAGATVAVSENTRRRQGECQRL
;
A
#
# COMPACT_ATOMS: atom_id res chain seq x y z
N MET A 1 38.69 28.75 0.78
CA MET A 1 40.11 28.73 1.17
C MET A 1 40.70 27.42 0.68
N ILE A 2 41.85 27.45 0.00
CA ILE A 2 42.65 26.25 -0.35
C ILE A 2 43.97 26.37 0.41
N THR A 3 44.60 25.24 0.77
CA THR A 3 45.77 25.13 1.69
C THR A 3 45.36 25.43 3.14
N ILE A 4 45.20 24.47 4.04
CA ILE A 4 46.21 23.50 4.50
C ILE A 4 45.56 22.14 4.79
N LEU A 5 46.05 21.10 4.12
CA LEU A 5 45.92 19.70 4.49
C LEU A 5 47.35 19.12 4.48
N LEU A 6 47.83 18.62 5.62
CA LEU A 6 48.89 17.61 5.78
C LEU A 6 49.26 17.48 7.26
N ASN A 7 49.36 16.24 7.75
CA ASN A 7 49.57 15.85 9.16
C ASN A 7 48.37 16.19 10.08
N THR A 8 47.88 15.31 10.97
CA THR A 8 48.39 14.00 11.45
C THR A 8 47.38 12.86 11.27
N ASN A 9 47.71 11.68 11.82
CA ASN A 9 47.13 10.37 11.52
C ASN A 9 45.70 10.14 12.04
N LEU A 10 45.05 9.08 11.54
CA LEU A 10 43.73 8.60 11.99
C LEU A 10 43.80 8.06 13.43
N GLY A 11 42.80 8.40 14.25
CA GLY A 11 42.59 7.87 15.60
C GLY A 11 41.58 8.69 16.39
N ASP A 12 40.46 8.05 16.77
CA ASP A 12 39.48 8.45 17.80
C ASP A 12 39.04 9.93 17.89
N ILE A 13 37.93 10.26 17.20
CA ILE A 13 37.09 11.42 17.55
C ILE A 13 35.67 10.93 17.84
N ARG A 14 35.45 10.42 19.07
CA ARG A 14 34.11 10.08 19.58
C ARG A 14 33.87 10.43 21.06
N THR A 15 34.50 11.49 21.58
CA THR A 15 34.09 12.14 22.86
C THR A 15 34.62 13.57 22.98
N MET A 16 33.75 14.57 22.78
CA MET A 16 33.66 15.83 23.55
C MET A 16 32.85 16.90 22.78
N ARG A 17 31.58 17.11 23.17
CA ARG A 17 30.90 18.41 23.15
C ARG A 17 29.56 18.35 23.90
N SER A 18 29.66 18.35 25.23
CA SER A 18 28.53 18.72 26.10
C SER A 18 28.98 19.91 26.96
N THR A 19 28.53 21.11 26.58
CA THR A 19 28.24 22.27 27.45
C THR A 19 28.07 23.54 26.60
N ILE A 20 26.82 24.01 26.48
CA ILE A 20 26.34 25.29 27.04
C ILE A 20 24.81 25.31 26.90
N ARG A 21 24.12 25.98 27.83
CA ARG A 21 22.65 25.94 28.01
C ARG A 21 21.93 27.10 27.28
N PRO A 22 20.59 27.05 27.12
CA PRO A 22 19.86 27.87 26.15
C PRO A 22 19.47 29.26 26.65
N LEU A 23 19.22 30.17 25.69
CA LEU A 23 18.38 31.37 25.83
C LEU A 23 17.68 31.68 24.49
N ILE A 24 16.41 31.29 24.34
CA ILE A 24 15.49 31.82 23.33
C ILE A 24 14.12 31.99 23.97
N PHE A 25 13.64 33.23 24.09
CA PHE A 25 12.21 33.55 24.25
C PHE A 25 11.94 35.03 23.94
N ALA A 26 10.74 35.29 23.40
CA ALA A 26 10.07 36.61 23.29
C ALA A 26 10.70 37.71 22.40
N SER A 27 10.26 37.79 21.13
CA SER A 27 9.73 39.00 20.44
C SER A 27 9.48 38.67 18.94
N LEU A 28 8.40 39.08 18.27
CA LEU A 28 7.16 39.75 18.71
C LEU A 28 5.99 39.29 17.80
N LEU A 29 4.74 39.64 18.15
CA LEU A 29 3.52 39.33 17.41
C LEU A 29 3.17 40.39 16.32
N VAL A 30 2.11 40.07 15.56
CA VAL A 30 1.06 40.94 14.98
C VAL A 30 1.05 41.07 13.44
N TYR A 31 0.16 40.31 12.78
CA TYR A 31 -1.06 40.88 12.16
C TYR A 31 -2.14 39.80 11.89
N THR A 32 -3.39 40.21 11.64
CA THR A 32 -4.59 39.36 11.45
C THR A 32 -5.28 39.64 10.09
N GLY A 33 -5.90 38.65 9.43
CA GLY A 33 -6.23 38.76 7.99
C GLY A 33 -7.58 38.30 7.41
N HIS A 34 -8.35 37.41 8.06
CA HIS A 34 -9.68 36.91 7.57
C HIS A 34 -9.67 36.03 6.28
N PRO A 35 -10.80 35.35 5.93
CA PRO A 35 -10.77 34.14 5.08
C PRO A 35 -11.54 34.22 3.74
N ALA A 36 -11.24 33.27 2.85
CA ALA A 36 -12.24 32.55 2.04
C ALA A 36 -11.59 31.35 1.31
N PHE A 37 -12.24 30.17 1.34
CA PHE A 37 -12.25 29.27 0.19
C PHE A 37 -13.50 28.38 0.24
N ALA A 38 -14.33 28.51 -0.80
CA ALA A 38 -15.50 27.69 -1.09
C ALA A 38 -15.71 27.74 -2.62
N ASP A 39 -16.35 26.70 -3.17
CA ASP A 39 -16.66 26.47 -4.59
C ASP A 39 -15.48 26.40 -5.59
N LEU A 40 -15.32 25.24 -6.25
CA LEU A 40 -14.94 25.17 -7.67
C LEU A 40 -15.22 23.80 -8.34
N VAL A 41 -16.50 23.46 -8.50
CA VAL A 41 -17.00 22.32 -9.32
C VAL A 41 -18.39 22.75 -9.85
N LYS A 42 -18.66 23.09 -11.12
CA LYS A 42 -17.91 22.97 -12.40
C LYS A 42 -17.93 24.35 -13.14
N ASP A 43 -17.63 24.53 -14.43
CA ASP A 43 -18.30 23.91 -15.58
C ASP A 43 -17.56 24.12 -16.91
N GLY A 44 -17.89 23.30 -17.92
CA GLY A 44 -17.35 23.44 -19.27
C GLY A 44 -18.09 22.62 -20.32
N GLY A 45 -18.64 23.29 -21.35
CA GLY A 45 -19.02 22.61 -22.60
C GLY A 45 -20.45 22.78 -23.14
N LYS A 46 -20.86 24.02 -23.45
CA LYS A 46 -21.82 24.41 -24.53
C LYS A 46 -23.21 23.72 -24.63
N LYS A 47 -24.25 24.56 -24.51
CA LYS A 47 -25.44 24.71 -25.43
C LYS A 47 -26.12 23.42 -25.96
N ASP A 48 -27.45 23.28 -25.83
CA ASP A 48 -28.37 24.08 -26.67
C ASP A 48 -29.82 24.24 -26.16
N THR A 49 -30.47 25.29 -26.68
CA THR A 49 -31.92 25.57 -26.82
C THR A 49 -32.96 25.17 -25.74
N ALA A 50 -33.56 26.23 -25.17
CA ALA A 50 -35.01 26.53 -25.16
C ALA A 50 -35.96 26.14 -23.98
N THR A 51 -36.68 27.18 -23.54
CA THR A 51 -38.08 27.25 -23.02
C THR A 51 -38.50 26.56 -21.70
N THR A 52 -38.78 27.41 -20.70
CA THR A 52 -40.07 27.54 -19.95
C THR A 52 -40.75 26.24 -19.47
N GLU A 53 -40.96 25.99 -18.17
CA GLU A 53 -42.00 26.64 -17.36
C GLU A 53 -41.87 26.49 -15.82
N THR A 54 -42.29 27.55 -15.12
CA THR A 54 -43.05 27.58 -13.85
C THR A 54 -42.81 26.53 -12.76
N GLN A 55 -42.08 26.91 -11.70
CA GLN A 55 -42.23 26.28 -10.38
C GLN A 55 -43.64 26.54 -9.80
N LYS A 56 -44.24 25.53 -9.16
CA LYS A 56 -45.36 25.74 -8.23
C LYS A 56 -45.21 24.85 -7.00
N ALA A 57 -45.07 25.47 -5.84
CA ALA A 57 -44.93 24.77 -4.57
C ALA A 57 -46.23 24.07 -4.14
N MET A 58 -46.11 22.95 -3.43
CA MET A 58 -47.15 22.45 -2.54
C MET A 58 -46.52 21.86 -1.27
N THR A 59 -47.14 22.19 -0.13
CA THR A 59 -46.64 21.94 1.22
C THR A 59 -46.96 20.52 1.70
N THR A 60 -46.18 20.05 2.68
CA THR A 60 -46.54 18.93 3.57
C THR A 60 -47.89 19.18 4.26
N PRO A 61 -48.58 18.11 4.71
CA PRO A 61 -48.62 17.92 6.16
C PRO A 61 -48.68 16.46 6.68
N ASN A 62 -48.30 16.32 7.95
CA ASN A 62 -48.72 15.34 8.97
C ASN A 62 -48.31 13.85 8.90
N SER A 63 -47.79 13.42 10.04
CA SER A 63 -47.48 12.04 10.45
C SER A 63 -48.72 11.28 10.95
N VAL A 64 -48.73 9.95 10.82
CA VAL A 64 -49.59 9.03 11.60
C VAL A 64 -48.75 7.83 12.05
N VAL A 65 -49.06 7.31 13.24
CA VAL A 65 -48.34 6.21 13.92
C VAL A 65 -48.74 4.84 13.36
N VAL A 66 -47.78 3.92 13.22
CA VAL A 66 -48.02 2.46 13.13
C VAL A 66 -47.03 1.72 14.04
N THR A 67 -47.49 0.64 14.66
CA THR A 67 -46.81 -0.12 15.73
C THR A 67 -45.95 -1.28 15.23
N THR A 68 -44.89 -1.61 15.96
CA THR A 68 -44.09 -2.84 15.76
C THR A 68 -44.76 -4.08 16.37
N PRO A 69 -44.67 -5.26 15.72
CA PRO A 69 -44.99 -6.55 16.34
C PRO A 69 -43.77 -7.17 17.05
N VAL A 70 -44.03 -8.03 18.04
CA VAL A 70 -43.02 -8.82 18.76
C VAL A 70 -43.09 -10.29 18.30
N ILE A 71 -41.94 -10.90 17.99
CA ILE A 71 -41.78 -12.35 17.81
C ILE A 71 -40.54 -12.82 18.61
N GLN A 72 -40.53 -14.09 19.00
CA GLN A 72 -39.78 -14.62 20.15
C GLN A 72 -38.45 -15.31 19.78
N THR A 73 -37.54 -15.37 20.76
CA THR A 73 -36.36 -16.24 20.77
C THR A 73 -36.74 -17.70 21.04
N PRO A 74 -36.14 -18.70 20.36
CA PRO A 74 -36.23 -20.10 20.77
C PRO A 74 -35.27 -20.37 21.96
N SER A 75 -35.72 -21.18 22.93
CA SER A 75 -34.91 -21.59 24.08
C SER A 75 -34.00 -22.79 23.76
N THR A 76 -32.89 -22.88 24.47
CA THR A 76 -32.07 -24.10 24.54
C THR A 76 -32.86 -25.28 25.13
N GLN A 77 -32.61 -26.50 24.64
CA GLN A 77 -33.02 -27.73 25.31
C GLN A 77 -31.80 -28.55 25.76
N ASN A 78 -32.02 -29.33 26.82
CA ASN A 78 -31.00 -30.08 27.56
C ASN A 78 -30.81 -31.51 27.00
N LEU A 79 -29.63 -32.08 27.21
CA LEU A 79 -29.43 -33.54 27.27
C LEU A 79 -28.19 -33.86 28.11
N ASP A 80 -28.34 -34.79 29.06
CA ASP A 80 -27.37 -35.06 30.13
C ASP A 80 -26.41 -36.23 29.84
N ALA A 81 -25.36 -36.34 30.67
CA ALA A 81 -24.46 -37.48 30.88
C ALA A 81 -23.48 -37.82 29.72
N ASN A 82 -22.25 -38.29 29.99
CA ASN A 82 -21.86 -39.15 31.11
C ASN A 82 -20.46 -38.83 31.71
N MET A 83 -20.06 -39.58 32.76
CA MET A 83 -18.93 -39.27 33.65
C MET A 83 -18.02 -40.49 33.90
N GLU A 84 -16.70 -40.33 33.70
CA GLU A 84 -15.60 -41.20 34.18
C GLU A 84 -14.25 -40.46 33.93
N THR A 85 -13.14 -40.66 34.67
CA THR A 85 -12.86 -40.38 36.11
C THR A 85 -11.33 -40.32 36.33
N SER A 86 -10.87 -39.82 37.50
CA SER A 86 -9.48 -39.86 38.02
C SER A 86 -8.44 -38.88 37.39
N GLU A 87 -7.45 -38.31 38.10
CA GLU A 87 -7.26 -38.20 39.57
C GLU A 87 -6.32 -37.02 39.96
N GLY A 88 -6.71 -36.23 40.98
CA GLY A 88 -5.82 -35.36 41.79
C GLY A 88 -5.31 -34.01 41.20
N ASN A 89 -4.92 -33.00 42.01
CA ASN A 89 -5.13 -32.84 43.46
C ASN A 89 -4.86 -31.38 43.95
N TYR A 90 -5.79 -30.79 44.74
CA TYR A 90 -5.64 -29.57 45.60
C TYR A 90 -5.23 -28.20 44.96
N PHE A 91 -5.46 -27.01 45.55
CA PHE A 91 -6.01 -26.62 46.87
C PHE A 91 -6.94 -25.37 46.79
N SER A 92 -7.85 -25.22 47.75
CA SER A 92 -8.96 -24.26 48.00
C SER A 92 -9.00 -22.83 47.43
N LEU A 93 -10.25 -22.38 47.18
CA LEU A 93 -10.75 -21.00 47.12
C LEU A 93 -11.68 -20.67 48.32
N MET A 94 -12.16 -19.40 48.39
CA MET A 94 -13.37 -18.86 49.10
C MET A 94 -13.11 -17.88 50.28
N PRO A 95 -14.06 -16.94 50.61
CA PRO A 95 -15.14 -16.34 49.80
C PRO A 95 -15.36 -14.80 49.92
N MET A 96 -16.12 -14.22 48.98
CA MET A 96 -17.26 -13.23 49.06
C MET A 96 -17.28 -12.09 50.14
N PRO A 97 -17.94 -10.91 49.90
CA PRO A 97 -19.20 -10.75 49.14
C PRO A 97 -19.42 -9.44 48.32
N ASN A 98 -20.56 -9.41 47.61
CA ASN A 98 -21.11 -8.25 46.88
C ASN A 98 -21.77 -7.20 47.80
N MET A 99 -21.72 -5.92 47.40
CA MET A 99 -22.82 -4.96 47.56
C MET A 99 -22.84 -3.89 46.44
N LEU A 100 -24.04 -3.49 46.04
CA LEU A 100 -24.39 -2.32 45.22
C LEU A 100 -25.50 -1.57 45.97
N PRO A 101 -25.57 -0.22 45.92
CA PRO A 101 -26.66 0.37 45.13
C PRO A 101 -26.45 1.79 44.54
N VAL A 102 -27.01 1.98 43.34
CA VAL A 102 -27.82 3.15 42.88
C VAL A 102 -27.17 4.52 42.55
N VAL A 103 -27.55 4.98 41.36
CA VAL A 103 -27.35 6.24 40.61
C VAL A 103 -27.97 7.49 41.29
N PRO A 104 -27.63 8.76 40.91
CA PRO A 104 -28.12 9.36 39.65
C PRO A 104 -27.15 10.30 38.89
N ASP A 105 -27.47 10.55 37.62
CA ASP A 105 -26.79 11.52 36.73
C ASP A 105 -27.05 12.99 37.08
N ALA A 106 -26.05 13.85 36.86
CA ALA A 106 -26.11 14.92 35.84
C ALA A 106 -25.06 16.04 36.07
N LEU A 107 -24.19 16.28 35.08
CA LEU A 107 -23.93 17.61 34.49
C LEU A 107 -23.11 17.47 33.19
N PHE A 108 -23.08 18.53 32.38
CA PHE A 108 -22.71 18.51 30.95
C PHE A 108 -21.32 19.12 30.67
N GLN A 109 -20.90 19.13 29.39
CA GLN A 109 -19.81 19.95 28.77
C GLN A 109 -18.36 19.45 29.05
N ILE A 110 -17.40 19.35 28.10
CA ILE A 110 -17.29 19.69 26.65
C ILE A 110 -16.40 18.63 25.90
N PRO A 111 -16.63 18.29 24.61
CA PRO A 111 -15.74 17.49 23.74
C PRO A 111 -15.08 18.34 22.59
N PRO A 112 -14.33 17.76 21.64
CA PRO A 112 -13.14 16.91 21.74
C PRO A 112 -11.97 17.42 20.85
N GLU A 113 -10.70 16.99 21.05
CA GLU A 113 -9.70 17.01 19.95
C GLU A 113 -8.40 16.20 20.20
N SER A 114 -7.77 15.77 19.10
CA SER A 114 -6.41 15.22 18.94
C SER A 114 -5.95 13.99 19.77
N LEU A 115 -5.63 12.91 19.06
CA LEU A 115 -4.76 11.83 19.54
C LEU A 115 -3.29 12.22 19.33
N PRO A 116 -2.38 12.04 20.32
CA PRO A 116 -0.96 11.95 20.07
C PRO A 116 -0.59 10.55 19.57
N SER A 117 0.42 10.45 18.69
CA SER A 117 0.92 9.18 18.15
C SER A 117 1.63 8.34 19.21
N TYR A 118 1.46 7.02 19.14
CA TYR A 118 2.31 6.07 19.85
C TYR A 118 3.65 5.94 19.11
N ALA A 119 4.72 6.46 19.70
CA ALA A 119 6.08 6.08 19.37
C ALA A 119 6.54 4.93 20.29
N PRO A 120 7.31 3.94 19.81
CA PRO A 120 7.85 2.87 20.65
C PRO A 120 8.72 3.42 21.80
N SER A 121 8.50 2.91 23.02
CA SER A 121 9.15 3.40 24.23
C SER A 121 10.67 3.21 24.21
N THR A 122 11.44 4.31 24.26
CA THR A 122 12.90 4.31 24.44
C THR A 122 13.31 3.87 25.86
N LEU A 123 13.11 2.58 26.18
CA LEU A 123 13.22 2.02 27.53
C LEU A 123 14.66 1.61 27.91
N MET A 124 15.61 2.54 27.90
CA MET A 124 16.87 2.42 28.66
C MET A 124 17.39 3.80 29.08
N GLY A 125 16.65 4.42 30.01
CA GLY A 125 16.94 5.76 30.56
C GLY A 125 17.10 5.81 32.09
N MET A 126 17.37 4.68 32.75
CA MET A 126 17.70 4.67 34.17
C MET A 126 19.17 5.06 34.38
N PRO A 127 19.48 6.08 35.21
CA PRO A 127 20.86 6.27 35.67
C PRO A 127 21.26 5.08 36.55
N PRO A 128 22.54 4.65 36.52
CA PRO A 128 23.01 3.62 37.44
C PRO A 128 22.78 4.09 38.89
N ALA A 129 22.24 3.20 39.73
CA ALA A 129 22.09 3.49 41.15
C ALA A 129 23.47 3.85 41.75
N PRO A 130 23.54 4.82 42.68
CA PRO A 130 24.80 5.21 43.30
C PRO A 130 25.31 4.08 44.19
N PHE A 131 26.11 3.18 43.61
CA PHE A 131 26.95 2.27 44.36
C PHE A 131 27.88 3.11 45.23
N TYR A 132 27.66 3.07 46.54
CA TYR A 132 28.65 3.54 47.49
C TYR A 132 29.90 2.70 47.28
N ILE A 133 30.90 3.29 46.64
CA ILE A 133 32.28 2.92 46.89
C ILE A 133 32.49 3.24 48.36
N VAL A 134 32.44 2.21 49.20
CA VAL A 134 33.01 2.31 50.53
C VAL A 134 34.51 2.32 50.30
N ASP A 135 35.05 3.53 50.11
CA ASP A 135 36.47 3.78 50.32
C ASP A 135 36.76 3.39 51.76
N ILE A 136 37.22 2.14 51.96
CA ILE A 136 37.73 1.68 53.24
C ILE A 136 39.01 2.49 53.44
N PRO A 137 39.07 3.44 54.39
CA PRO A 137 40.29 4.20 54.60
C PRO A 137 41.34 3.21 55.09
N LEU A 138 42.44 3.09 54.34
CA LEU A 138 43.66 2.50 54.90
C LEU A 138 44.03 3.36 56.11
N PRO A 139 44.40 2.77 57.26
CA PRO A 139 44.60 3.53 58.49
C PRO A 139 45.84 4.43 58.37
N ASP A 140 45.63 5.71 58.09
CA ASP A 140 46.69 6.73 58.02
C ASP A 140 47.52 6.77 59.32
N ASP A 141 46.89 6.47 60.47
CA ASP A 141 47.54 6.29 61.79
C ASP A 141 48.74 5.32 61.77
N ASP A 142 48.70 4.25 60.95
CA ASP A 142 49.80 3.28 60.85
C ASP A 142 50.89 3.73 59.85
N LEU A 143 50.53 4.56 58.87
CA LEU A 143 51.46 5.18 57.92
C LEU A 143 52.26 6.31 58.61
N GLU A 144 51.59 7.13 59.42
CA GLU A 144 52.21 8.12 60.29
C GLU A 144 53.11 7.46 61.35
N GLN A 145 52.72 6.31 61.92
CA GLN A 145 53.60 5.51 62.77
C GLN A 145 54.86 5.02 62.05
N ILE A 146 54.75 4.53 60.80
CA ILE A 146 55.93 4.10 60.03
C ILE A 146 56.90 5.28 59.81
N ASP A 147 56.40 6.45 59.42
CA ASP A 147 57.25 7.63 59.21
C ASP A 147 57.77 8.25 60.51
N ALA A 148 57.02 8.17 61.62
CA ALA A 148 57.53 8.50 62.96
C ALA A 148 58.67 7.55 63.39
N LEU A 149 58.54 6.24 63.14
CA LEU A 149 59.60 5.26 63.40
C LEU A 149 60.82 5.47 62.50
N ARG A 150 60.62 5.86 61.23
CA ARG A 150 61.71 6.26 60.31
C ARG A 150 62.40 7.56 60.78
N ALA A 151 61.66 8.51 61.35
CA ALA A 151 62.21 9.74 61.94
C ALA A 151 63.05 9.43 63.20
N GLN A 152 62.53 8.65 64.14
CA GLN A 152 63.27 8.19 65.33
C GLN A 152 64.54 7.40 64.95
N LEU A 153 64.44 6.51 63.94
CA LEU A 153 65.59 5.79 63.38
C LEU A 153 66.68 6.74 62.87
N LYS A 154 66.29 7.83 62.22
CA LYS A 154 67.20 8.86 61.69
C LYS A 154 67.86 9.67 62.81
N GLU A 155 67.12 10.00 63.87
CA GLU A 155 67.68 10.65 65.07
C GLU A 155 68.71 9.74 65.77
N VAL A 156 68.37 8.46 65.98
CA VAL A 156 69.28 7.44 66.51
C VAL A 156 70.55 7.31 65.67
N GLU A 157 70.44 7.33 64.34
CA GLU A 157 71.58 7.30 63.42
C GLU A 157 72.45 8.56 63.54
N THR A 158 71.87 9.76 63.67
CA THR A 158 72.66 11.00 63.89
C THR A 158 73.30 11.07 65.27
N ALA A 159 72.62 10.60 66.33
CA ALA A 159 73.17 10.56 67.68
C ALA A 159 74.34 9.58 67.79
N ALA A 160 74.24 8.40 67.15
CA ALA A 160 75.32 7.43 67.07
C ALA A 160 76.54 7.96 66.28
N ALA A 161 76.32 8.81 65.28
CA ALA A 161 77.38 9.47 64.51
C ALA A 161 78.10 10.61 65.28
N GLN A 162 77.45 11.20 66.29
CA GLN A 162 77.99 12.30 67.09
C GLN A 162 78.66 11.85 68.41
N THR A 163 78.43 10.62 68.86
CA THR A 163 79.05 10.07 70.09
C THR A 163 80.51 9.68 69.92
N SER A 164 81.35 10.02 70.90
CA SER A 164 82.80 9.76 70.85
C SER A 164 83.14 8.26 71.02
N ALA A 165 84.30 7.84 70.50
CA ALA A 165 84.73 6.44 70.46
C ALA A 165 84.96 5.76 71.84
N GLY A 166 84.83 6.51 72.95
CA GLY A 166 84.85 5.96 74.31
C GLY A 166 83.55 5.24 74.70
N ASP A 167 82.39 5.78 74.30
CA ASP A 167 81.07 5.37 74.82
C ASP A 167 80.47 4.15 74.11
N LYS A 168 81.30 3.13 73.87
CA LYS A 168 80.97 1.92 73.10
C LYS A 168 79.67 1.23 73.52
N LYS A 169 79.34 1.26 74.82
CA LYS A 169 78.08 0.68 75.34
C LYS A 169 76.85 1.42 74.79
N LYS A 170 76.84 2.76 74.83
CA LYS A 170 75.68 3.55 74.39
C LYS A 170 75.50 3.48 72.87
N ILE A 171 76.60 3.43 72.11
CA ILE A 171 76.57 3.19 70.66
C ILE A 171 76.02 1.79 70.34
N ALA A 172 76.40 0.75 71.11
CA ALA A 172 75.88 -0.60 70.93
C ALA A 172 74.37 -0.71 71.26
N GLU A 173 73.90 -0.03 72.32
CA GLU A 173 72.49 0.03 72.69
C GLU A 173 71.66 0.74 71.60
N LEU A 174 72.10 1.90 71.12
CA LEU A 174 71.47 2.63 70.00
C LEU A 174 71.47 1.81 68.69
N MET A 175 72.53 1.05 68.39
CA MET A 175 72.59 0.19 67.20
C MET A 175 71.70 -1.06 67.31
N ALA A 176 71.49 -1.59 68.51
CA ALA A 176 70.53 -2.66 68.75
C ALA A 176 69.08 -2.14 68.58
N GLU A 177 68.78 -0.95 69.10
CA GLU A 177 67.49 -0.28 68.94
C GLU A 177 67.20 0.06 67.46
N ARG A 178 68.17 0.66 66.76
CA ARG A 178 68.16 0.87 65.29
C ARG A 178 67.80 -0.41 64.52
N THR A 179 68.35 -1.55 64.93
CA THR A 179 68.10 -2.85 64.30
C THR A 179 66.67 -3.34 64.57
N ARG A 180 66.20 -3.22 65.82
CA ARG A 180 64.82 -3.56 66.22
C ARG A 180 63.78 -2.71 65.49
N LEU A 181 64.01 -1.40 65.37
CA LEU A 181 63.14 -0.47 64.63
C LEU A 181 63.06 -0.84 63.15
N ARG A 182 64.19 -1.10 62.49
CA ARG A 182 64.24 -1.56 61.08
C ARG A 182 63.46 -2.86 60.87
N SER A 183 63.59 -3.84 61.76
CA SER A 183 62.82 -5.10 61.68
C SER A 183 61.31 -4.89 61.88
N ARG A 184 60.89 -3.92 62.72
CA ARG A 184 59.47 -3.59 62.90
C ARG A 184 58.88 -2.89 61.68
N ILE A 185 59.61 -1.95 61.08
CA ILE A 185 59.20 -1.26 59.84
C ILE A 185 59.01 -2.28 58.70
N ALA A 186 59.98 -3.17 58.48
CA ALA A 186 59.92 -4.16 57.40
C ALA A 186 58.75 -5.17 57.54
N GLU A 187 58.36 -5.52 58.77
CA GLU A 187 57.19 -6.39 58.99
C GLU A 187 55.87 -5.63 58.80
N LEU A 188 55.81 -4.33 59.12
CA LEU A 188 54.63 -3.49 58.82
C LEU A 188 54.47 -3.26 57.30
N GLU A 189 55.55 -2.92 56.59
CA GLU A 189 55.55 -2.75 55.12
C GLU A 189 55.05 -4.02 54.40
N LYS A 190 55.42 -5.20 54.92
CA LYS A 190 54.93 -6.51 54.44
C LYS A 190 53.45 -6.75 54.76
N GLN A 191 52.96 -6.28 55.91
CA GLN A 191 51.54 -6.40 56.29
C GLN A 191 50.66 -5.47 55.43
N PHE A 192 51.10 -4.25 55.14
CA PHE A 192 50.46 -3.36 54.15
C PHE A 192 50.39 -4.00 52.76
N SER A 193 51.51 -4.52 52.23
CA SER A 193 51.51 -5.21 50.93
C SER A 193 50.56 -6.43 50.88
N SER A 194 50.37 -7.14 52.01
CA SER A 194 49.38 -8.21 52.11
C SER A 194 47.94 -7.70 52.19
N LEU A 195 47.70 -6.50 52.71
CA LEU A 195 46.39 -5.86 52.75
C LEU A 195 45.99 -5.36 51.36
N ASP A 196 46.90 -4.68 50.65
CA ASP A 196 46.71 -4.26 49.25
C ASP A 196 46.35 -5.45 48.35
N ALA A 197 47.02 -6.59 48.53
CA ALA A 197 46.73 -7.82 47.79
C ALA A 197 45.31 -8.36 48.08
N MET A 198 44.79 -8.21 49.30
CA MET A 198 43.43 -8.58 49.64
C MET A 198 42.40 -7.58 49.10
N THR A 199 42.66 -6.27 49.18
CA THR A 199 41.80 -5.21 48.65
C THR A 199 41.64 -5.34 47.13
N ASN A 200 42.74 -5.50 46.39
CA ASN A 200 42.71 -5.72 44.94
C ASN A 200 41.95 -7.00 44.55
N LYS A 201 42.13 -8.09 45.33
CA LYS A 201 41.41 -9.34 45.11
C LYS A 201 39.90 -9.18 45.34
N LEU A 202 39.50 -8.49 46.40
CA LEU A 202 38.09 -8.23 46.72
C LEU A 202 37.43 -7.33 45.65
N ALA A 203 38.13 -6.29 45.20
CA ALA A 203 37.67 -5.43 44.11
C ALA A 203 37.45 -6.23 42.81
N GLY A 204 38.40 -7.10 42.44
CA GLY A 204 38.25 -7.99 41.28
C GLY A 204 37.08 -8.97 41.40
N GLN A 205 36.84 -9.53 42.60
CA GLN A 205 35.68 -10.40 42.87
C GLN A 205 34.36 -9.62 42.77
N LEU A 206 34.29 -8.40 43.30
CA LEU A 206 33.09 -7.55 43.24
C LEU A 206 32.77 -7.12 41.80
N ALA A 207 33.78 -6.70 41.03
CA ALA A 207 33.62 -6.39 39.61
C ALA A 207 33.11 -7.59 38.80
N THR A 208 33.68 -8.78 39.03
CA THR A 208 33.23 -10.03 38.41
C THR A 208 31.79 -10.37 38.81
N GLN A 209 31.40 -10.16 40.06
CA GLN A 209 30.04 -10.41 40.53
C GLN A 209 29.03 -9.44 39.90
N ASN A 210 29.37 -8.15 39.78
CA ASN A 210 28.52 -7.14 39.15
C ASN A 210 28.27 -7.45 37.67
N GLN A 211 29.32 -7.74 36.89
CA GLN A 211 29.20 -8.14 35.48
C GLN A 211 28.31 -9.39 35.29
N ASN A 212 28.41 -10.36 36.20
CA ASN A 212 27.56 -11.56 36.18
C ASN A 212 26.09 -11.27 36.57
N LEU A 213 25.83 -10.23 37.35
CA LEU A 213 24.46 -9.77 37.67
C LEU A 213 23.87 -8.98 36.50
N GLU A 214 24.63 -8.03 35.94
CA GLU A 214 24.26 -7.23 34.76
C GLU A 214 23.87 -8.14 33.58
N LYS A 215 24.71 -9.14 33.27
CA LYS A 215 24.41 -10.14 32.24
C LYS A 215 23.10 -10.89 32.51
N LYS A 216 22.88 -11.36 33.74
CA LYS A 216 21.64 -12.08 34.12
C LYS A 216 20.39 -11.20 34.11
N PHE A 217 20.53 -9.90 34.35
CA PHE A 217 19.42 -8.95 34.20
C PHE A 217 19.12 -8.68 32.72
N ALA A 218 20.14 -8.51 31.88
CA ALA A 218 19.97 -8.34 30.43
C ALA A 218 19.32 -9.58 29.77
N GLU A 219 19.80 -10.79 30.10
CA GLU A 219 19.22 -12.06 29.64
C GLU A 219 17.74 -12.20 30.02
N ARG A 220 17.39 -11.87 31.26
CA ARG A 220 15.99 -11.91 31.74
C ARG A 220 15.11 -10.87 31.08
N LEU A 221 15.59 -9.64 30.92
CA LEU A 221 14.84 -8.56 30.27
C LEU A 221 14.59 -8.88 28.79
N SER A 222 15.60 -9.38 28.08
CA SER A 222 15.46 -9.84 26.70
C SER A 222 14.42 -10.96 26.55
N ALA A 223 14.47 -11.99 27.41
CA ALA A 223 13.49 -13.08 27.39
C ALA A 223 12.07 -12.63 27.76
N GLN A 224 11.92 -11.63 28.65
CA GLN A 224 10.62 -11.04 28.97
C GLN A 224 10.06 -10.21 27.81
N ASN A 225 10.89 -9.39 27.16
CA ASN A 225 10.48 -8.61 25.99
C ASN A 225 10.04 -9.52 24.85
N GLN A 226 10.84 -10.54 24.49
CA GLN A 226 10.48 -11.53 23.46
C GLN A 226 9.17 -12.27 23.77
N SER A 227 8.90 -12.58 25.06
CA SER A 227 7.63 -13.20 25.45
C SER A 227 6.44 -12.24 25.39
N LEU A 228 6.65 -10.93 25.58
CA LEU A 228 5.61 -9.90 25.43
C LEU A 228 5.35 -9.60 23.94
N GLU A 229 6.40 -9.48 23.13
CA GLU A 229 6.35 -9.29 21.68
C GLU A 229 5.59 -10.43 21.02
N LYS A 230 5.92 -11.70 21.34
CA LYS A 230 5.18 -12.86 20.82
C LYS A 230 3.71 -12.85 21.20
N ARG A 231 3.37 -12.52 22.45
CA ARG A 231 1.96 -12.42 22.91
C ARG A 231 1.21 -11.28 22.21
N LEU A 232 1.87 -10.16 21.95
CA LEU A 232 1.28 -9.02 21.27
C LEU A 232 1.03 -9.34 19.79
N ALA A 233 1.98 -9.97 19.11
CA ALA A 233 1.82 -10.46 17.75
C ALA A 233 0.67 -11.49 17.65
N GLU A 234 0.61 -12.46 18.56
CA GLU A 234 -0.47 -13.43 18.66
C GLU A 234 -1.84 -12.76 18.89
N GLN A 235 -1.92 -11.74 19.75
CA GLN A 235 -3.16 -10.96 19.94
C GLN A 235 -3.56 -10.15 18.70
N LEU A 236 -2.60 -9.55 18.00
CA LEU A 236 -2.85 -8.78 16.77
C LEU A 236 -3.30 -9.68 15.61
N ALA A 237 -2.70 -10.86 15.45
CA ALA A 237 -3.12 -11.86 14.45
C ALA A 237 -4.56 -12.33 14.70
N ASN A 238 -4.88 -12.73 15.94
CA ASN A 238 -6.25 -13.12 16.33
C ASN A 238 -7.26 -11.97 16.13
N GLN A 239 -6.87 -10.70 16.35
CA GLN A 239 -7.74 -9.55 16.08
C GLN A 239 -7.92 -9.28 14.58
N ARG A 240 -6.87 -9.42 13.76
CA ARG A 240 -6.95 -9.31 12.29
C ARG A 240 -7.90 -10.35 11.72
N GLN A 241 -7.64 -11.64 11.98
CA GLN A 241 -8.50 -12.74 11.54
C GLN A 241 -9.97 -12.52 11.97
N GLY A 242 -10.20 -12.18 13.25
CA GLY A 242 -11.55 -11.92 13.76
C GLY A 242 -12.24 -10.66 13.19
N LEU A 243 -11.50 -9.75 12.55
CA LEU A 243 -12.06 -8.63 11.80
C LEU A 243 -12.27 -9.00 10.32
N GLU A 244 -11.36 -9.77 9.73
CA GLU A 244 -11.42 -10.25 8.33
C GLU A 244 -12.57 -11.23 8.12
N GLU A 245 -12.77 -12.20 9.02
CA GLU A 245 -13.92 -13.11 9.02
C GLU A 245 -15.25 -12.33 9.09
N ARG A 246 -15.32 -11.31 9.96
CA ARG A 246 -16.51 -10.47 10.13
C ARG A 246 -16.77 -9.59 8.91
N LEU A 247 -15.73 -8.93 8.38
CA LEU A 247 -15.83 -8.07 7.20
C LEU A 247 -16.24 -8.90 5.97
N THR A 248 -15.65 -10.08 5.79
CA THR A 248 -16.00 -11.01 4.71
C THR A 248 -17.43 -11.53 4.86
N GLY A 249 -17.87 -11.87 6.07
CA GLY A 249 -19.25 -12.26 6.36
C GLY A 249 -20.27 -11.15 6.09
N GLU A 250 -19.99 -9.92 6.53
CA GLU A 250 -20.85 -8.75 6.28
C GLU A 250 -20.87 -8.38 4.78
N LEU A 251 -19.74 -8.41 4.08
CA LEU A 251 -19.66 -8.15 2.64
C LEU A 251 -20.38 -9.22 1.81
N SER A 252 -20.22 -10.50 2.15
CA SER A 252 -20.90 -11.62 1.48
C SER A 252 -22.42 -11.56 1.69
N THR A 253 -22.86 -11.34 2.94
CA THR A 253 -24.30 -11.15 3.25
C THR A 253 -24.88 -9.95 2.50
N ARG A 254 -24.13 -8.84 2.44
CA ARG A 254 -24.56 -7.61 1.77
C ARG A 254 -24.57 -7.74 0.25
N SER A 255 -23.62 -8.45 -0.35
CA SER A 255 -23.57 -8.68 -1.80
C SER A 255 -24.68 -9.62 -2.26
N GLN A 256 -24.97 -10.69 -1.50
CA GLN A 256 -26.13 -11.55 -1.74
C GLN A 256 -27.44 -10.75 -1.66
N LEU A 257 -27.66 -9.99 -0.58
CA LEU A 257 -28.87 -9.18 -0.41
C LEU A 257 -29.03 -8.14 -1.54
N LEU A 258 -27.93 -7.54 -2.00
CA LEU A 258 -27.95 -6.60 -3.14
C LEU A 258 -28.31 -7.32 -4.45
N GLY A 259 -27.74 -8.50 -4.68
CA GLY A 259 -28.01 -9.33 -5.87
C GLY A 259 -29.45 -9.84 -5.92
N GLU A 260 -29.99 -10.33 -4.82
CA GLU A 260 -31.40 -10.73 -4.68
C GLU A 260 -32.34 -9.54 -4.93
N LYS A 261 -32.05 -8.39 -4.32
CA LYS A 261 -32.84 -7.16 -4.52
C LYS A 261 -32.81 -6.69 -5.97
N LEU A 262 -31.63 -6.58 -6.58
CA LEU A 262 -31.47 -6.16 -7.98
C LEU A 262 -32.17 -7.14 -8.93
N THR A 263 -32.07 -8.44 -8.68
CA THR A 263 -32.77 -9.47 -9.47
C THR A 263 -34.29 -9.34 -9.36
N GLY A 264 -34.81 -9.11 -8.14
CA GLY A 264 -36.23 -8.86 -7.91
C GLY A 264 -36.76 -7.59 -8.58
N GLU A 265 -36.03 -6.48 -8.48
CA GLU A 265 -36.38 -5.21 -9.12
C GLU A 265 -36.32 -5.30 -10.65
N LEU A 266 -35.27 -5.94 -11.21
CA LEU A 266 -35.15 -6.19 -12.66
C LEU A 266 -36.24 -7.12 -13.18
N SER A 267 -36.53 -8.21 -12.48
CA SER A 267 -37.60 -9.15 -12.85
C SER A 267 -38.97 -8.45 -12.89
N THR A 268 -39.30 -7.71 -11.82
CA THR A 268 -40.55 -6.94 -11.71
C THR A 268 -40.65 -5.88 -12.82
N ARG A 269 -39.55 -5.15 -13.09
CA ARG A 269 -39.48 -4.13 -14.15
C ARG A 269 -39.63 -4.75 -15.54
N ASN A 270 -39.02 -5.90 -15.80
CA ASN A 270 -39.12 -6.60 -17.08
C ASN A 270 -40.52 -7.17 -17.31
N GLN A 271 -41.16 -7.73 -16.28
CA GLN A 271 -42.57 -8.15 -16.36
C GLN A 271 -43.48 -6.97 -16.67
N LEU A 272 -43.39 -5.88 -15.92
CA LEU A 272 -44.24 -4.70 -16.11
C LEU A 272 -44.00 -4.00 -17.46
N LEU A 273 -42.76 -4.02 -17.98
CA LEU A 273 -42.45 -3.58 -19.34
C LEU A 273 -43.10 -4.50 -20.38
N GLY A 274 -43.03 -5.82 -20.21
CA GLY A 274 -43.65 -6.80 -21.08
C GLY A 274 -45.18 -6.70 -21.12
N GLU A 275 -45.82 -6.56 -19.96
CA GLU A 275 -47.27 -6.33 -19.84
C GLU A 275 -47.69 -5.03 -20.52
N LYS A 276 -46.94 -3.94 -20.31
CA LYS A 276 -47.19 -2.65 -20.96
C LYS A 276 -47.07 -2.76 -22.49
N LEU A 277 -45.98 -3.34 -23.00
CA LEU A 277 -45.75 -3.52 -24.43
C LEU A 277 -46.80 -4.43 -25.08
N ALA A 278 -47.23 -5.49 -24.39
CA ALA A 278 -48.33 -6.35 -24.84
C ALA A 278 -49.66 -5.59 -24.91
N GLY A 279 -49.97 -4.75 -23.92
CA GLY A 279 -51.15 -3.88 -23.91
C GLY A 279 -51.14 -2.83 -25.02
N GLU A 280 -50.02 -2.15 -25.23
CA GLU A 280 -49.85 -1.16 -26.31
C GLU A 280 -49.95 -1.82 -27.70
N LEU A 281 -49.34 -3.01 -27.89
CA LEU A 281 -49.44 -3.78 -29.13
C LEU A 281 -50.87 -4.26 -29.39
N ALA A 282 -51.58 -4.77 -28.37
CA ALA A 282 -52.97 -5.22 -28.50
C ALA A 282 -53.91 -4.05 -28.86
N ALA A 283 -53.75 -2.90 -28.21
CA ALA A 283 -54.53 -1.69 -28.52
C ALA A 283 -54.23 -1.14 -29.93
N SER A 284 -52.96 -1.18 -30.35
CA SER A 284 -52.54 -0.81 -31.70
C SER A 284 -53.16 -1.74 -32.76
N ASN A 285 -53.06 -3.05 -32.58
CA ASN A 285 -53.64 -4.04 -33.48
C ASN A 285 -55.17 -3.90 -33.57
N GLN A 286 -55.88 -3.77 -32.44
CA GLN A 286 -57.33 -3.55 -32.44
C GLN A 286 -57.73 -2.24 -33.15
N SER A 287 -56.91 -1.19 -33.03
CA SER A 287 -57.11 0.08 -33.76
C SER A 287 -56.90 -0.08 -35.27
N LEU A 288 -55.89 -0.85 -35.69
CA LEU A 288 -55.61 -1.17 -37.09
C LEU A 288 -56.71 -2.06 -37.70
N GLU A 289 -57.14 -3.11 -37.01
CA GLU A 289 -58.27 -3.96 -37.43
C GLU A 289 -59.55 -3.15 -37.61
N LYS A 290 -59.87 -2.26 -36.65
CA LYS A 290 -61.06 -1.40 -36.73
C LYS A 290 -60.99 -0.38 -37.88
N LYS A 291 -59.81 0.15 -38.19
CA LYS A 291 -59.59 1.00 -39.38
C LYS A 291 -59.76 0.20 -40.66
N LEU A 292 -59.04 -0.92 -40.80
CA LEU A 292 -59.03 -1.75 -42.00
C LEU A 292 -60.42 -2.32 -42.33
N THR A 293 -61.15 -2.80 -41.32
CA THR A 293 -62.53 -3.28 -41.50
C THR A 293 -63.50 -2.14 -41.85
N GLY A 294 -63.34 -0.95 -41.25
CA GLY A 294 -64.12 0.23 -41.59
C GLY A 294 -63.87 0.73 -43.03
N GLU A 295 -62.61 0.82 -43.45
CA GLU A 295 -62.22 1.20 -44.80
C GLU A 295 -62.67 0.17 -45.84
N LEU A 296 -62.52 -1.13 -45.55
CA LEU A 296 -62.98 -2.21 -46.42
C LEU A 296 -64.51 -2.19 -46.58
N ALA A 297 -65.26 -2.00 -45.48
CA ALA A 297 -66.72 -1.89 -45.52
C ALA A 297 -67.18 -0.65 -46.33
N ALA A 298 -66.54 0.51 -46.11
CA ALA A 298 -66.83 1.73 -46.86
C ALA A 298 -66.51 1.58 -48.36
N ARG A 299 -65.38 0.94 -48.69
CA ARG A 299 -64.95 0.71 -50.08
C ARG A 299 -65.83 -0.33 -50.78
N ASN A 300 -66.27 -1.38 -50.09
CA ASN A 300 -67.24 -2.33 -50.61
C ASN A 300 -68.58 -1.64 -50.90
N GLN A 301 -69.09 -0.79 -49.99
CA GLN A 301 -70.33 -0.06 -50.21
C GLN A 301 -70.22 0.97 -51.37
N ASP A 302 -69.06 1.61 -51.54
CA ASP A 302 -68.78 2.48 -52.69
C ASP A 302 -68.71 1.68 -54.01
N LEU A 303 -68.07 0.50 -54.00
CA LEU A 303 -68.06 -0.41 -55.14
C LEU A 303 -69.47 -0.92 -55.49
N GLU A 304 -70.29 -1.30 -54.51
CA GLU A 304 -71.69 -1.68 -54.73
C GLU A 304 -72.52 -0.55 -55.36
N LYS A 305 -72.36 0.69 -54.86
CA LYS A 305 -73.00 1.89 -55.42
C LYS A 305 -72.52 2.18 -56.85
N LYS A 306 -71.23 2.03 -57.13
CA LYS A 306 -70.65 2.20 -58.48
C LYS A 306 -71.13 1.13 -59.43
N ILE A 307 -71.08 -0.14 -59.05
CA ILE A 307 -71.56 -1.27 -59.86
C ILE A 307 -73.05 -1.12 -60.16
N THR A 308 -73.90 -0.84 -59.17
CA THR A 308 -75.34 -0.64 -59.40
C THR A 308 -75.64 0.63 -60.21
N GLY A 309 -74.91 1.72 -60.00
CA GLY A 309 -75.01 2.95 -60.78
C GLY A 309 -74.59 2.79 -62.25
N GLU A 310 -73.48 2.08 -62.50
CA GLU A 310 -73.03 1.71 -63.84
C GLU A 310 -74.00 0.73 -64.51
N LEU A 311 -74.52 -0.27 -63.78
CA LEU A 311 -75.48 -1.23 -64.33
C LEU A 311 -76.79 -0.54 -64.74
N ALA A 312 -77.29 0.40 -63.93
CA ALA A 312 -78.47 1.21 -64.25
C ALA A 312 -78.22 2.21 -65.38
N THR A 313 -77.04 2.83 -65.42
CA THR A 313 -76.64 3.71 -66.53
C THR A 313 -76.46 2.92 -67.82
N ARG A 314 -76.00 1.67 -67.75
CA ARG A 314 -75.81 0.77 -68.89
C ARG A 314 -77.13 0.12 -69.33
N SER A 315 -78.08 -0.15 -68.44
CA SER A 315 -79.43 -0.58 -68.83
C SER A 315 -80.18 0.56 -69.52
N GLN A 316 -80.25 1.75 -68.92
CA GLN A 316 -80.81 2.95 -69.57
C GLN A 316 -80.05 3.32 -70.85
N GLY A 317 -78.73 3.09 -70.88
CA GLY A 317 -77.88 3.30 -72.04
C GLY A 317 -78.21 2.31 -73.17
N LEU A 318 -78.49 1.05 -72.85
CA LEU A 318 -78.94 0.03 -73.81
C LEU A 318 -80.39 0.28 -74.26
N GLU A 319 -81.30 0.69 -73.38
CA GLU A 319 -82.67 1.12 -73.74
C GLU A 319 -82.63 2.32 -74.69
N LYS A 320 -81.87 3.37 -74.35
CA LYS A 320 -81.67 4.55 -75.19
C LYS A 320 -80.92 4.23 -76.47
N LYS A 321 -79.99 3.27 -76.48
CA LYS A 321 -79.27 2.88 -77.70
C LYS A 321 -80.09 1.98 -78.60
N LEU A 322 -80.92 1.09 -78.07
CA LEU A 322 -81.87 0.29 -78.84
C LEU A 322 -82.95 1.20 -79.47
N THR A 323 -83.50 2.12 -78.67
CA THR A 323 -84.41 3.17 -79.15
C THR A 323 -83.70 4.12 -80.14
N GLY A 324 -82.43 4.43 -79.88
CA GLY A 324 -81.60 5.32 -80.69
C GLY A 324 -81.11 4.71 -81.99
N GLU A 325 -80.94 3.39 -82.09
CA GLU A 325 -80.68 2.67 -83.34
C GLU A 325 -81.97 2.60 -84.16
N LEU A 326 -83.14 2.34 -83.53
CA LEU A 326 -84.46 2.53 -84.16
C LEU A 326 -84.64 3.94 -84.75
N VAL A 327 -84.20 4.99 -84.02
CA VAL A 327 -84.38 6.40 -84.44
C VAL A 327 -83.30 6.86 -85.42
N MET A 328 -82.01 6.52 -85.24
CA MET A 328 -80.95 6.95 -86.17
C MET A 328 -80.97 6.18 -87.50
N GLN A 329 -81.52 4.96 -87.53
CA GLN A 329 -81.91 4.31 -88.79
C GLN A 329 -82.96 5.12 -89.58
N SER A 330 -83.68 6.05 -88.92
CA SER A 330 -84.60 7.00 -89.57
C SER A 330 -84.02 8.41 -89.84
N GLN A 331 -82.78 8.71 -89.44
CA GLN A 331 -82.24 10.11 -89.45
C GLN A 331 -80.79 10.31 -89.95
N GLY A 332 -79.98 9.27 -90.16
CA GLY A 332 -78.55 9.40 -90.47
C GLY A 332 -78.18 9.90 -91.89
N LEU A 333 -78.62 11.09 -92.31
CA LEU A 333 -78.64 11.52 -93.72
C LEU A 333 -77.75 12.75 -94.14
N GLN A 334 -77.15 13.58 -93.25
CA GLN A 334 -76.69 14.98 -93.60
C GLN A 334 -75.38 15.57 -92.90
N GLU A 335 -74.39 16.11 -93.67
CA GLU A 335 -73.37 17.23 -93.47
C GLU A 335 -72.07 17.22 -92.55
N LYS A 336 -71.11 18.22 -92.66
CA LYS A 336 -69.70 18.32 -92.06
C LYS A 336 -68.87 19.68 -92.23
N LEU A 337 -67.60 19.77 -91.68
CA LEU A 337 -66.43 20.77 -91.81
C LEU A 337 -66.40 22.10 -90.93
N VAL A 338 -65.39 23.02 -90.76
CA VAL A 338 -63.86 23.21 -90.60
C VAL A 338 -63.58 24.78 -90.40
N GLY A 339 -62.53 25.51 -89.89
CA GLY A 339 -61.10 25.52 -89.36
C GLY A 339 -60.80 26.96 -88.72
N PHE A 340 -59.65 27.69 -88.52
CA PHE A 340 -58.14 27.66 -88.40
C PHE A 340 -57.60 29.17 -88.18
N ASN A 341 -56.40 29.70 -87.77
CA ASN A 341 -55.23 29.41 -86.84
C ASN A 341 -54.18 30.64 -86.74
N GLY A 342 -53.42 30.92 -85.62
CA GLY A 342 -52.21 31.85 -85.48
C GLY A 342 -52.28 33.13 -84.53
N MET A 343 -51.25 33.97 -84.14
CA MET A 343 -49.74 33.94 -83.98
C MET A 343 -49.03 35.26 -83.38
N THR A 344 -47.93 35.19 -82.56
CA THR A 344 -46.76 36.16 -82.26
C THR A 344 -46.72 37.38 -81.23
N GLN A 345 -45.54 37.58 -80.55
CA GLN A 345 -44.77 38.81 -80.02
C GLN A 345 -44.91 39.57 -78.62
N GLN A 346 -43.73 40.08 -78.11
CA GLN A 346 -43.31 41.37 -77.41
C GLN A 346 -43.40 41.80 -75.88
N PHE A 347 -42.25 42.34 -75.37
CA PHE A 347 -41.88 43.54 -74.50
C PHE A 347 -42.70 44.09 -73.27
N VAL A 348 -42.17 45.18 -72.61
CA VAL A 348 -42.74 46.12 -71.56
C VAL A 348 -42.52 45.71 -70.05
N THR A 349 -42.20 46.52 -69.00
CA THR A 349 -42.01 47.99 -68.67
C THR A 349 -40.88 48.27 -67.62
N LEU A 350 -40.70 49.52 -67.12
CA LEU A 350 -39.95 49.95 -65.88
C LEU A 350 -40.65 51.18 -65.23
N GLU A 351 -40.77 51.27 -63.90
CA GLU A 351 -41.09 52.49 -63.10
C GLU A 351 -40.69 52.26 -61.61
N ALA A 352 -40.75 53.16 -60.59
CA ALA A 352 -41.29 54.52 -60.35
C ALA A 352 -40.28 55.28 -59.41
N ASN A 353 -40.31 56.56 -58.97
CA ASN A 353 -41.33 57.60 -58.65
C ASN A 353 -42.20 57.30 -57.40
N ALA A 354 -42.48 58.20 -56.42
CA ALA A 354 -41.92 59.47 -55.89
C ALA A 354 -42.45 59.58 -54.40
N GLN A 355 -42.24 60.57 -53.51
CA GLN A 355 -42.19 62.04 -53.59
C GLN A 355 -41.98 62.64 -52.17
N SER A 356 -41.12 63.67 -51.93
CA SER A 356 -41.14 64.47 -50.67
C SER A 356 -40.41 65.83 -50.75
N ASP A 357 -39.07 65.84 -50.72
CA ASP A 357 -38.31 66.94 -50.09
C ASP A 357 -37.81 68.05 -51.06
N LYS A 358 -38.67 69.01 -51.46
CA LYS A 358 -38.25 70.09 -52.38
C LYS A 358 -38.59 71.55 -51.99
N SER A 359 -39.47 71.82 -51.03
CA SER A 359 -40.25 73.10 -51.05
C SER A 359 -40.07 74.07 -49.87
N ARG A 360 -38.96 74.08 -49.10
CA ARG A 360 -38.86 74.89 -47.85
C ARG A 360 -37.60 75.76 -47.61
N LEU A 361 -36.72 75.96 -48.60
CA LEU A 361 -35.35 76.50 -48.35
C LEU A 361 -34.97 77.80 -49.12
N LEU A 362 -35.90 78.71 -49.43
CA LEU A 362 -35.64 79.78 -50.43
C LEU A 362 -36.25 81.19 -50.15
N SER A 363 -36.29 81.72 -48.90
CA SER A 363 -36.81 83.10 -48.70
C SER A 363 -36.34 83.95 -47.50
N GLU A 364 -35.22 83.65 -46.83
CA GLU A 364 -34.94 84.26 -45.50
C GLU A 364 -33.63 85.08 -45.39
N ASN A 365 -32.78 85.11 -46.42
CA ASN A 365 -31.34 85.43 -46.24
C ASN A 365 -30.90 86.90 -46.47
N GLU A 366 -31.77 87.82 -46.91
CA GLU A 366 -31.34 89.15 -47.41
C GLU A 366 -31.42 90.31 -46.39
N LYS A 367 -31.91 90.09 -45.16
CA LYS A 367 -32.26 91.19 -44.23
C LYS A 367 -31.20 91.60 -43.19
N LEU A 368 -30.07 90.89 -43.10
CA LEU A 368 -29.16 90.99 -41.93
C LEU A 368 -27.96 91.95 -42.12
N GLN A 369 -27.66 92.39 -43.34
CA GLN A 369 -26.31 92.90 -43.68
C GLN A 369 -25.93 94.31 -43.15
N LEU A 370 -26.87 95.11 -42.64
CA LEU A 370 -26.67 96.57 -42.48
C LEU A 370 -26.34 97.05 -41.04
N ALA A 371 -26.42 96.17 -40.03
CA ALA A 371 -26.31 96.56 -38.61
C ALA A 371 -24.87 96.47 -38.02
N LEU A 372 -23.89 96.00 -38.80
CA LEU A 372 -22.66 95.42 -38.26
C LEU A 372 -21.53 96.42 -37.96
N ASN A 373 -21.34 97.44 -38.79
CA ASN A 373 -20.05 98.14 -38.93
C ASN A 373 -19.69 99.16 -37.82
N ASN A 374 -20.43 99.21 -36.71
CA ASN A 374 -20.28 100.27 -35.69
C ASN A 374 -20.12 99.72 -34.27
N ALA A 375 -19.81 98.41 -34.14
CA ALA A 375 -19.61 97.68 -32.89
C ALA A 375 -18.25 96.96 -32.82
N THR A 376 -17.31 97.35 -33.68
CA THR A 376 -16.12 96.58 -34.06
C THR A 376 -14.86 97.45 -34.04
N ALA A 377 -14.57 98.07 -32.90
CA ALA A 377 -13.38 98.92 -32.70
C ALA A 377 -12.47 98.30 -31.64
N ASP A 378 -11.21 98.09 -32.03
CA ASP A 378 -10.15 97.30 -31.42
C ASP A 378 -8.84 98.15 -31.57
N GLN A 379 -7.96 98.17 -30.56
CA GLN A 379 -6.87 99.16 -30.44
C GLN A 379 -5.47 98.58 -30.59
N ASP A 380 -5.17 97.49 -29.90
CA ASP A 380 -3.93 96.71 -30.00
C ASP A 380 -4.05 95.54 -31.00
N ALA A 381 -5.25 95.25 -31.50
CA ALA A 381 -5.53 94.21 -32.49
C ALA A 381 -5.26 92.78 -32.00
N ASP A 382 -5.63 92.51 -30.74
CA ASP A 382 -5.72 91.15 -30.18
C ASP A 382 -7.02 90.42 -30.57
N GLY A 383 -8.07 91.17 -30.96
CA GLY A 383 -9.40 90.67 -31.34
C GLY A 383 -10.53 91.03 -30.38
N VAL A 384 -10.24 91.67 -29.24
CA VAL A 384 -11.21 92.12 -28.23
C VAL A 384 -11.48 93.62 -28.38
N VAL A 385 -12.75 93.99 -28.59
CA VAL A 385 -13.12 95.40 -28.75
C VAL A 385 -12.92 96.19 -27.44
N ASN A 386 -12.44 97.44 -27.54
CA ASN A 386 -12.00 98.31 -26.42
C ASN A 386 -13.03 98.53 -25.28
N ALA A 387 -14.29 98.14 -25.50
CA ALA A 387 -15.36 98.24 -24.50
C ALA A 387 -15.46 97.01 -23.57
N SER A 388 -14.68 95.95 -23.84
CA SER A 388 -14.67 94.68 -23.10
C SER A 388 -13.27 94.24 -22.65
N ASP A 389 -12.23 94.74 -23.32
CA ASP A 389 -10.82 94.56 -22.95
C ASP A 389 -10.51 95.10 -21.52
N GLN A 390 -9.59 94.41 -20.82
CA GLN A 390 -9.08 94.69 -19.47
C GLN A 390 -7.53 94.63 -19.41
N CYS A 391 -6.86 94.34 -20.51
CA CYS A 391 -5.43 94.02 -20.65
C CYS A 391 -4.77 94.76 -21.85
N ALA A 392 -5.18 96.01 -22.09
CA ALA A 392 -4.91 96.95 -23.21
C ALA A 392 -3.44 97.23 -23.70
N ASP A 393 -2.48 96.34 -23.45
CA ASP A 393 -1.10 96.36 -23.97
C ASP A 393 -0.70 94.96 -24.50
N THR A 394 -1.66 94.08 -24.83
CA THR A 394 -1.38 92.70 -25.27
C THR A 394 -0.79 92.67 -26.68
N ALA A 395 0.09 91.69 -26.94
CA ALA A 395 0.79 91.61 -28.21
C ALA A 395 -0.17 91.19 -29.36
N PRO A 396 -0.20 91.91 -30.49
CA PRO A 396 -1.13 91.60 -31.58
C PRO A 396 -0.98 90.16 -32.08
N SER A 397 -2.11 89.47 -32.28
CA SER A 397 -2.19 88.04 -32.66
C SER A 397 -1.80 86.98 -31.60
N VAL A 398 -1.74 87.33 -30.30
CA VAL A 398 -1.78 86.34 -29.21
C VAL A 398 -3.22 85.84 -29.01
N ILE A 399 -3.41 84.60 -28.54
CA ILE A 399 -4.73 84.07 -28.19
C ILE A 399 -5.09 84.54 -26.78
N VAL A 400 -6.11 85.38 -26.69
CA VAL A 400 -6.57 86.03 -25.46
C VAL A 400 -7.93 85.49 -24.99
N ASP A 401 -8.21 85.68 -23.70
CA ASP A 401 -9.54 85.45 -23.13
C ASP A 401 -10.55 86.54 -23.56
N SER A 402 -11.80 86.43 -23.08
CA SER A 402 -12.88 87.40 -23.30
C SER A 402 -12.64 88.85 -22.82
N LYS A 403 -11.43 89.15 -22.30
CA LYS A 403 -11.01 90.43 -21.72
C LYS A 403 -9.62 90.87 -22.19
N GLY A 404 -9.05 90.24 -23.21
CA GLY A 404 -7.76 90.64 -23.80
C GLY A 404 -6.51 90.16 -23.05
N CYS A 405 -6.65 89.23 -22.11
CA CYS A 405 -5.53 88.73 -21.29
C CYS A 405 -5.03 87.36 -21.78
N ASP A 406 -3.74 87.07 -21.61
CA ASP A 406 -3.09 85.80 -21.97
C ASP A 406 -3.89 84.58 -21.49
N LEU A 407 -4.14 83.62 -22.39
CA LEU A 407 -4.95 82.44 -22.09
C LEU A 407 -4.13 81.30 -21.48
N ASP A 408 -4.58 80.84 -20.32
CA ASP A 408 -4.23 79.58 -19.66
C ASP A 408 -5.55 78.81 -19.47
N THR A 409 -5.77 77.80 -20.31
CA THR A 409 -7.07 77.14 -20.48
C THR A 409 -7.34 76.10 -19.40
N ASP A 410 -6.34 75.31 -19.00
CA ASP A 410 -6.49 74.18 -18.08
C ASP A 410 -5.98 74.47 -16.65
N LYS A 411 -5.10 75.46 -16.48
CA LYS A 411 -4.50 75.97 -15.23
C LYS A 411 -3.46 75.05 -14.62
N ASP A 412 -2.68 74.35 -15.45
CA ASP A 412 -1.45 73.70 -15.02
C ASP A 412 -0.37 74.73 -14.57
N GLY A 413 -0.39 75.94 -15.14
CA GLY A 413 0.54 77.04 -14.89
C GLY A 413 1.36 77.50 -16.11
N VAL A 414 1.11 76.94 -17.30
CA VAL A 414 1.76 77.28 -18.57
C VAL A 414 0.73 77.90 -19.53
N ILE A 415 1.04 79.08 -20.08
CA ILE A 415 0.17 79.76 -21.05
C ILE A 415 0.13 79.02 -22.40
N GLU A 416 -1.01 79.07 -23.10
CA GLU A 416 -1.33 78.30 -24.33
C GLU A 416 -0.30 78.45 -25.48
N ILE A 417 0.52 79.50 -25.48
CA ILE A 417 1.60 79.72 -26.47
C ILE A 417 2.94 79.04 -26.13
N LEU A 418 3.10 78.57 -24.89
CA LEU A 418 4.24 77.79 -24.39
C LEU A 418 3.86 76.36 -24.00
N ASP A 419 2.59 76.13 -23.68
CA ASP A 419 2.04 74.80 -23.44
C ASP A 419 2.04 73.96 -24.72
N ARG A 420 2.40 72.68 -24.57
CA ARG A 420 2.49 71.66 -25.61
C ARG A 420 1.62 70.44 -25.30
N CYS A 421 0.98 70.40 -24.12
CA CYS A 421 0.05 69.38 -23.68
C CYS A 421 -1.31 69.96 -23.18
N PRO A 422 -2.10 70.67 -24.03
CA PRO A 422 -3.34 71.31 -23.60
C PRO A 422 -4.38 70.34 -23.04
N GLY A 423 -4.84 70.62 -21.82
CA GLY A 423 -5.76 69.79 -21.05
C GLY A 423 -5.10 69.04 -19.88
N THR A 424 -3.91 69.45 -19.46
CA THR A 424 -3.22 68.88 -18.28
C THR A 424 -3.92 69.31 -16.99
N ALA A 425 -3.95 68.42 -15.99
CA ALA A 425 -4.77 68.64 -14.81
C ALA A 425 -4.12 69.65 -13.84
N SER A 426 -4.70 70.85 -13.74
CA SER A 426 -4.34 71.91 -12.78
C SER A 426 -3.90 71.38 -11.41
N GLY A 427 -2.63 71.59 -11.07
CA GLY A 427 -2.02 71.17 -9.80
C GLY A 427 -1.12 69.93 -9.86
N LEU A 428 -0.94 69.32 -11.03
CA LEU A 428 0.14 68.36 -11.28
C LEU A 428 1.51 69.07 -11.40
N VAL A 429 2.60 68.30 -11.32
CA VAL A 429 3.96 68.79 -11.59
C VAL A 429 4.25 68.60 -13.08
N VAL A 430 4.26 69.70 -13.81
CA VAL A 430 4.52 69.74 -15.26
C VAL A 430 5.94 70.21 -15.57
N ALA A 431 6.41 69.83 -16.76
CA ALA A 431 7.62 70.36 -17.37
C ALA A 431 7.42 71.80 -17.88
N ALA A 432 8.49 72.42 -18.39
CA ALA A 432 8.45 73.78 -18.91
C ALA A 432 7.66 73.96 -20.23
N ASP A 433 7.12 72.88 -20.78
CA ASP A 433 6.22 72.83 -21.94
C ASP A 433 4.83 72.24 -21.60
N GLY A 434 4.39 72.33 -20.34
CA GLY A 434 3.04 71.96 -19.87
C GLY A 434 2.75 70.45 -19.77
N CYS A 435 3.67 69.61 -20.26
CA CYS A 435 3.51 68.16 -20.21
C CYS A 435 3.84 67.57 -18.82
N GLU A 436 3.08 66.56 -18.39
CA GLU A 436 3.41 65.76 -17.20
C GLU A 436 4.82 65.15 -17.28
N VAL A 437 5.53 65.05 -16.15
CA VAL A 437 6.89 64.49 -16.09
C VAL A 437 6.88 62.95 -16.17
N ASP A 438 7.89 62.41 -16.84
CA ASP A 438 8.32 61.00 -16.86
C ASP A 438 9.76 60.99 -16.30
N THR A 439 9.95 60.41 -15.11
CA THR A 439 11.19 60.50 -14.33
C THR A 439 12.24 59.46 -14.69
N ASP A 440 11.87 58.26 -15.15
CA ASP A 440 12.82 57.19 -15.51
C ASP A 440 12.95 56.92 -17.03
N GLY A 441 12.04 57.45 -17.84
CA GLY A 441 12.09 57.47 -19.30
C GLY A 441 11.50 56.23 -19.96
N ASP A 442 10.56 55.54 -19.29
CA ASP A 442 9.89 54.34 -19.83
C ASP A 442 8.69 54.63 -20.75
N THR A 443 8.31 55.91 -20.90
CA THR A 443 7.14 56.47 -21.63
C THR A 443 5.82 56.52 -20.87
N VAL A 444 5.77 56.15 -19.59
CA VAL A 444 4.62 56.31 -18.70
C VAL A 444 4.88 57.43 -17.68
N VAL A 445 4.08 58.49 -17.74
CA VAL A 445 4.21 59.66 -16.86
C VAL A 445 3.98 59.33 -15.39
N ASP A 446 4.71 60.03 -14.50
CA ASP A 446 4.82 59.80 -13.05
C ASP A 446 3.48 59.72 -12.29
N SER A 447 2.39 60.27 -12.86
CA SER A 447 1.05 60.23 -12.26
C SER A 447 0.28 58.93 -12.50
N LYS A 448 0.73 58.10 -13.46
CA LYS A 448 0.06 56.88 -13.94
C LYS A 448 0.95 55.64 -13.77
N ASP A 449 2.26 55.84 -13.74
CA ASP A 449 3.25 54.83 -13.43
C ASP A 449 3.08 54.27 -11.99
N LYS A 450 3.41 52.99 -11.82
CA LYS A 450 3.42 52.23 -10.56
C LYS A 450 4.81 51.65 -10.24
N CYS A 451 5.76 51.76 -11.16
CA CYS A 451 7.08 51.17 -11.15
C CYS A 451 8.18 52.23 -11.45
N PRO A 452 8.32 53.33 -10.65
CA PRO A 452 9.08 54.56 -10.98
C PRO A 452 10.62 54.43 -10.88
N LYS A 453 11.14 53.27 -11.27
CA LYS A 453 12.55 52.87 -11.37
C LYS A 453 12.75 51.81 -12.46
N THR A 454 11.88 51.76 -13.46
CA THR A 454 12.02 50.87 -14.61
C THR A 454 13.28 51.23 -15.38
N VAL A 455 13.95 50.23 -15.98
CA VAL A 455 15.19 50.48 -16.70
C VAL A 455 14.87 51.13 -18.05
N ALA A 456 15.26 52.39 -18.22
CA ALA A 456 15.09 53.16 -19.44
C ALA A 456 15.34 52.34 -20.73
N GLY A 457 14.31 52.22 -21.57
CA GLY A 457 14.33 51.41 -22.80
C GLY A 457 13.93 49.94 -22.64
N ALA A 458 13.46 49.51 -21.46
CA ALA A 458 12.71 48.27 -21.31
C ALA A 458 11.33 48.36 -22.00
N ALA A 459 10.71 47.21 -22.26
CA ALA A 459 9.31 47.15 -22.70
C ALA A 459 8.39 47.09 -21.47
N VAL A 460 7.39 47.97 -21.41
CA VAL A 460 6.54 48.19 -20.24
C VAL A 460 5.06 48.07 -20.57
N ASP A 461 4.25 47.75 -19.56
CA ASP A 461 2.79 47.76 -19.64
C ASP A 461 2.22 49.18 -19.48
N ALA A 462 0.89 49.31 -19.52
CA ALA A 462 0.19 50.58 -19.29
C ALA A 462 0.23 51.08 -17.81
N SER A 463 1.11 50.51 -16.99
CA SER A 463 1.39 50.88 -15.59
C SER A 463 2.85 51.28 -15.37
N GLY A 464 3.68 51.35 -16.41
CA GLY A 464 5.13 51.58 -16.33
C GLY A 464 5.92 50.38 -15.78
N CYS A 465 5.28 49.22 -15.67
CA CYS A 465 5.91 48.02 -15.14
C CYS A 465 6.40 47.13 -16.29
N GLU A 466 7.63 46.63 -16.16
CA GLU A 466 8.27 45.77 -17.14
C GLU A 466 7.42 44.53 -17.49
N ILE A 467 7.34 44.19 -18.77
CA ILE A 467 6.50 43.09 -19.24
C ILE A 467 7.07 41.73 -18.81
N ASP A 468 6.16 40.93 -18.25
CA ASP A 468 6.28 39.50 -17.98
C ASP A 468 5.08 38.84 -18.71
N THR A 469 5.39 38.16 -19.82
CA THR A 469 4.39 37.70 -20.80
C THR A 469 3.66 36.44 -20.35
N ASP A 470 4.37 35.41 -19.86
CA ASP A 470 3.78 34.13 -19.42
C ASP A 470 3.41 34.10 -17.92
N LYS A 471 4.00 34.99 -17.12
CA LYS A 471 3.70 35.28 -15.71
C LYS A 471 4.26 34.28 -14.72
N ASP A 472 5.41 33.70 -15.05
CA ASP A 472 6.25 32.91 -14.14
C ASP A 472 6.94 33.77 -13.05
N GLY A 473 7.14 35.07 -13.29
CA GLY A 473 7.80 36.03 -12.39
C GLY A 473 9.14 36.58 -12.89
N VAL A 474 9.59 36.23 -14.09
CA VAL A 474 10.81 36.72 -14.74
C VAL A 474 10.45 37.55 -15.97
N VAL A 475 10.81 38.83 -15.95
CA VAL A 475 10.54 39.78 -17.05
C VAL A 475 11.16 39.36 -18.39
N ASP A 476 10.46 39.63 -19.50
CA ASP A 476 10.75 39.17 -20.87
C ASP A 476 12.21 39.42 -21.35
N ARG A 477 12.92 40.40 -20.77
CA ARG A 477 14.32 40.72 -21.12
C ARG A 477 15.36 39.82 -20.44
N MET A 478 14.99 39.16 -19.35
CA MET A 478 15.84 38.31 -18.51
C MET A 478 15.50 36.83 -18.69
N ASP A 479 14.24 36.55 -19.01
CA ASP A 479 13.74 35.24 -19.40
C ASP A 479 14.45 34.67 -20.66
N ARG A 480 14.48 33.34 -20.74
CA ARG A 480 14.96 32.53 -21.86
C ARG A 480 14.00 31.40 -22.24
N CYS A 481 12.91 31.25 -21.50
CA CYS A 481 11.92 30.20 -21.62
C CYS A 481 10.49 30.83 -21.67
N PRO A 482 10.18 31.65 -22.71
CA PRO A 482 9.02 32.58 -22.75
C PRO A 482 7.66 31.89 -23.03
N ALA A 483 7.43 30.78 -22.37
CA ALA A 483 6.22 29.98 -22.38
C ALA A 483 6.11 29.11 -21.11
N THR A 484 6.79 29.47 -20.02
CA THR A 484 6.76 28.72 -18.77
C THR A 484 5.40 28.90 -18.09
N PRO A 485 4.71 27.83 -17.67
CA PRO A 485 3.42 27.95 -17.00
C PRO A 485 3.52 28.72 -15.68
N LYS A 486 2.79 29.84 -15.61
CA LYS A 486 2.61 30.65 -14.38
C LYS A 486 2.39 29.79 -13.14
N GLY A 487 3.22 30.03 -12.12
CA GLY A 487 3.07 29.46 -10.78
C GLY A 487 3.95 28.23 -10.51
N LEU A 488 4.70 27.75 -11.50
CA LEU A 488 5.80 26.81 -11.29
C LEU A 488 7.03 27.52 -10.72
N THR A 489 7.94 26.76 -10.12
CA THR A 489 9.25 27.24 -9.65
C THR A 489 10.25 27.34 -10.79
N VAL A 490 10.84 28.52 -10.96
CA VAL A 490 11.73 28.85 -12.08
C VAL A 490 13.09 29.37 -11.60
N ASP A 491 14.09 29.16 -12.44
CA ASP A 491 15.43 29.69 -12.26
C ASP A 491 15.48 31.20 -12.61
N SER A 492 16.64 31.83 -12.33
CA SER A 492 16.96 33.23 -12.67
C SER A 492 16.81 33.68 -14.13
N LYS A 493 16.32 32.80 -15.02
CA LYS A 493 16.15 32.99 -16.47
C LYS A 493 14.80 32.45 -16.98
N GLY A 494 13.80 32.33 -16.09
CA GLY A 494 12.42 31.90 -16.41
C GLY A 494 12.25 30.44 -16.83
N CYS A 495 13.30 29.63 -16.68
CA CYS A 495 13.24 28.22 -17.04
C CYS A 495 12.89 27.37 -15.81
N GLN A 496 12.02 26.37 -16.00
CA GLN A 496 11.66 25.40 -14.96
C GLN A 496 12.91 24.71 -14.40
N ILE A 497 12.84 24.32 -13.13
CA ILE A 497 13.91 23.66 -12.40
C ILE A 497 13.74 22.14 -12.48
N ASP A 498 14.88 21.46 -12.50
CA ASP A 498 15.08 20.04 -12.21
C ASP A 498 15.96 20.02 -10.93
N SER A 499 15.34 19.69 -9.81
CA SER A 499 15.92 19.84 -8.48
C SER A 499 16.90 18.73 -8.12
N ASP A 500 16.55 17.45 -8.38
CA ASP A 500 17.36 16.29 -8.00
C ASP A 500 18.28 15.76 -9.12
N LYS A 501 17.96 16.01 -10.40
CA LYS A 501 18.70 15.67 -11.63
C LYS A 501 18.58 14.23 -12.07
N ASP A 502 17.38 13.67 -11.99
CA ASP A 502 16.98 12.46 -12.71
C ASP A 502 16.78 12.71 -14.23
N GLY A 503 16.25 13.88 -14.60
CA GLY A 503 15.92 14.30 -15.97
C GLY A 503 14.49 14.82 -16.18
N VAL A 504 13.63 14.76 -15.16
CA VAL A 504 12.26 15.33 -15.16
C VAL A 504 12.29 16.72 -14.50
N LEU A 505 11.27 17.55 -14.73
CA LEU A 505 11.17 18.91 -14.19
C LEU A 505 10.24 18.91 -12.98
N ASP A 506 10.54 19.72 -11.96
CA ASP A 506 9.82 19.84 -10.67
C ASP A 506 8.28 20.00 -10.82
N GLY A 507 7.80 20.50 -11.96
CA GLY A 507 6.38 20.70 -12.29
C GLY A 507 5.68 19.53 -12.98
N SER A 508 6.37 18.40 -13.18
CA SER A 508 5.86 17.17 -13.81
C SER A 508 6.42 15.89 -13.16
N ASP A 509 7.15 16.06 -12.06
CA ASP A 509 7.83 15.04 -11.28
C ASP A 509 6.95 14.67 -10.05
N GLU A 510 6.65 13.38 -9.89
CA GLU A 510 5.90 12.82 -8.75
C GLU A 510 6.83 12.24 -7.67
N CYS A 511 8.14 12.13 -7.94
CA CYS A 511 9.17 11.53 -7.09
C CYS A 511 10.39 12.47 -6.83
N PRO A 512 10.21 13.69 -6.25
CA PRO A 512 11.21 14.78 -6.22
C PRO A 512 12.42 14.63 -5.28
N ASN A 513 12.90 13.41 -5.08
CA ASN A 513 14.14 13.07 -4.39
C ASN A 513 14.84 11.86 -5.04
N THR A 514 14.57 11.56 -6.32
CA THR A 514 15.20 10.46 -7.05
C THR A 514 16.71 10.72 -7.19
N ALA A 515 17.50 9.65 -7.18
CA ALA A 515 18.96 9.78 -7.25
C ALA A 515 19.40 10.15 -8.68
N SER A 516 20.08 11.31 -8.82
CA SER A 516 20.57 11.80 -10.11
C SER A 516 21.31 10.72 -10.93
N GLY A 517 20.80 10.45 -12.13
CA GLY A 517 21.34 9.44 -13.04
C GLY A 517 20.79 8.01 -12.86
N THR A 518 19.82 7.79 -11.97
CA THR A 518 18.96 6.60 -12.02
C THR A 518 18.09 6.63 -13.28
N ALA A 519 17.65 5.45 -13.76
CA ALA A 519 16.68 5.36 -14.85
C ALA A 519 15.26 5.53 -14.30
N VAL A 520 14.58 6.57 -14.75
CA VAL A 520 13.20 6.92 -14.35
C VAL A 520 12.21 6.76 -15.51
N ASP A 521 10.93 6.79 -15.19
CA ASP A 521 9.85 6.92 -16.17
C ASP A 521 9.52 8.39 -16.50
N ASP A 522 8.43 8.62 -17.25
CA ASP A 522 7.97 9.96 -17.65
C ASP A 522 7.45 10.82 -16.45
N THR A 523 7.45 10.29 -15.22
CA THR A 523 6.98 10.95 -13.97
C THR A 523 8.08 11.14 -12.91
N GLY A 524 9.33 10.78 -13.21
CA GLY A 524 10.49 10.96 -12.32
C GLY A 524 10.69 9.84 -11.29
N CYS A 525 9.87 8.80 -11.35
CA CYS A 525 9.94 7.66 -10.44
C CYS A 525 10.86 6.56 -10.98
N GLU A 526 11.61 5.90 -10.08
CA GLU A 526 12.35 4.68 -10.44
C GLU A 526 11.37 3.60 -10.94
N GLN A 527 11.75 2.82 -11.96
CA GLN A 527 10.86 1.81 -12.53
C GLN A 527 10.58 0.66 -11.55
N ASP A 528 9.34 0.18 -11.59
CA ASP A 528 8.79 -0.99 -10.89
C ASP A 528 8.05 -1.81 -11.96
N ALA A 529 8.68 -2.90 -12.42
CA ALA A 529 8.29 -3.60 -13.64
C ALA A 529 7.07 -4.52 -13.49
N ASP A 530 6.78 -5.02 -12.30
CA ASP A 530 5.67 -5.95 -12.02
C ASP A 530 4.63 -5.43 -10.99
N GLN A 531 4.90 -4.27 -10.39
CA GLN A 531 4.01 -3.48 -9.53
C GLN A 531 3.80 -4.09 -8.14
N ASP A 532 4.85 -4.68 -7.56
CA ASP A 532 4.90 -5.20 -6.19
C ASP A 532 5.26 -4.14 -5.11
N THR A 533 5.63 -2.91 -5.53
CA THR A 533 6.11 -1.75 -4.75
C THR A 533 7.62 -1.71 -4.42
N ILE A 534 8.41 -2.67 -4.88
CA ILE A 534 9.87 -2.69 -4.81
C ILE A 534 10.45 -2.37 -6.20
N VAL A 535 11.04 -1.18 -6.31
CA VAL A 535 11.63 -0.70 -7.57
C VAL A 535 12.78 -1.60 -8.08
N ASP A 536 12.88 -1.75 -9.41
CA ASP A 536 13.82 -2.59 -10.17
C ASP A 536 15.29 -2.48 -9.72
N SER A 537 15.68 -1.35 -9.11
CA SER A 537 17.04 -1.10 -8.63
C SER A 537 17.39 -1.80 -7.31
N LYS A 538 16.38 -2.35 -6.61
CA LYS A 538 16.48 -2.97 -5.27
C LYS A 538 15.90 -4.39 -5.25
N ASP A 539 14.96 -4.66 -6.15
CA ASP A 539 14.33 -5.96 -6.33
C ASP A 539 15.29 -7.05 -6.86
N GLN A 540 15.07 -8.28 -6.39
CA GLN A 540 15.78 -9.51 -6.75
C GLN A 540 14.92 -10.49 -7.58
N CYS A 541 13.60 -10.24 -7.67
CA CYS A 541 12.59 -11.06 -8.31
C CYS A 541 11.67 -10.27 -9.30
N PRO A 542 12.19 -9.55 -10.33
CA PRO A 542 11.45 -8.55 -11.17
C PRO A 542 10.46 -9.11 -12.19
N ASN A 543 9.77 -10.18 -11.84
CA ASN A 543 8.65 -10.80 -12.54
C ASN A 543 7.66 -11.42 -11.53
N THR A 544 7.59 -10.90 -10.30
CA THR A 544 6.72 -11.39 -9.23
C THR A 544 5.24 -11.16 -9.60
N PRO A 545 4.32 -12.13 -9.40
CA PRO A 545 2.95 -11.98 -9.90
C PRO A 545 2.15 -10.88 -9.17
N PHE A 546 1.75 -9.83 -9.88
CA PHE A 546 0.95 -8.72 -9.35
C PHE A 546 -0.14 -9.14 -8.34
N GLY A 547 -0.05 -8.57 -7.13
CA GLY A 547 -1.03 -8.77 -6.06
C GLY A 547 -0.74 -9.93 -5.09
N VAL A 548 0.39 -10.62 -5.22
CA VAL A 548 0.95 -11.44 -4.13
C VAL A 548 1.62 -10.56 -3.07
N THR A 549 1.91 -11.12 -1.90
CA THR A 549 2.71 -10.47 -0.85
C THR A 549 4.18 -10.80 -1.01
N VAL A 550 5.02 -9.76 -0.88
CA VAL A 550 6.48 -9.82 -1.06
C VAL A 550 7.22 -9.37 0.21
N GLU A 551 8.46 -9.81 0.35
CA GLU A 551 9.40 -9.28 1.34
C GLU A 551 10.22 -8.09 0.82
N GLU A 552 11.13 -7.52 1.64
CA GLU A 552 11.98 -6.36 1.27
C GLU A 552 12.93 -6.60 0.06
N THR A 553 12.89 -7.79 -0.54
CA THR A 553 13.67 -8.19 -1.72
C THR A 553 12.85 -8.24 -3.02
N GLY A 554 11.53 -8.01 -2.97
CA GLY A 554 10.57 -8.17 -4.07
C GLY A 554 10.22 -9.62 -4.44
N CYS A 555 10.75 -10.59 -3.68
CA CYS A 555 10.40 -12.00 -3.83
C CYS A 555 9.13 -12.37 -3.05
N GLU A 556 8.34 -13.31 -3.57
CA GLU A 556 7.18 -13.88 -2.88
C GLU A 556 7.55 -14.45 -1.50
N VAL A 557 6.70 -14.22 -0.50
CA VAL A 557 6.89 -14.74 0.88
C VAL A 557 6.76 -16.27 0.94
N ASP A 558 7.60 -16.88 1.76
CA ASP A 558 7.63 -18.29 2.16
C ASP A 558 7.72 -18.33 3.71
N ASP A 559 6.56 -18.43 4.38
CA ASP A 559 6.42 -18.17 5.83
C ASP A 559 6.92 -19.34 6.72
N ASP A 560 7.06 -20.56 6.17
CA ASP A 560 7.59 -21.75 6.87
C ASP A 560 8.96 -22.27 6.38
N GLN A 561 9.42 -21.78 5.23
CA GLN A 561 10.74 -22.00 4.62
C GLN A 561 10.96 -23.42 4.08
N ASP A 562 9.90 -24.09 3.61
CA ASP A 562 10.00 -25.36 2.87
C ASP A 562 10.51 -25.20 1.42
N GLY A 563 10.41 -24.00 0.84
CA GLY A 563 10.78 -23.69 -0.55
C GLY A 563 9.60 -23.49 -1.51
N VAL A 564 8.35 -23.45 -1.02
CA VAL A 564 7.13 -23.17 -1.80
C VAL A 564 6.43 -21.93 -1.21
N ALA A 565 6.52 -20.81 -1.92
CA ALA A 565 5.90 -19.55 -1.51
C ALA A 565 4.38 -19.66 -1.22
N ASP A 566 3.92 -18.88 -0.24
CA ASP A 566 2.57 -18.87 0.34
C ASP A 566 1.42 -18.84 -0.68
N SER A 567 1.66 -18.23 -1.85
CA SER A 567 0.67 -18.12 -2.93
C SER A 567 0.35 -19.45 -3.64
N LYS A 568 1.18 -20.48 -3.43
CA LYS A 568 1.10 -21.81 -4.08
C LYS A 568 1.05 -22.97 -3.08
N ASP A 569 1.47 -22.72 -1.83
CA ASP A 569 1.43 -23.69 -0.76
C ASP A 569 -0.02 -24.04 -0.32
N GLN A 570 -0.19 -25.28 0.18
CA GLN A 570 -1.42 -25.83 0.75
C GLN A 570 -1.20 -26.40 2.16
N CYS A 571 0.03 -26.36 2.68
CA CYS A 571 0.50 -26.97 3.91
C CYS A 571 1.42 -26.03 4.74
N PRO A 572 0.98 -24.81 5.14
CA PRO A 572 1.84 -23.68 5.59
C PRO A 572 2.37 -23.81 7.03
N LYS A 573 2.83 -25.02 7.37
CA LYS A 573 3.49 -25.45 8.62
C LYS A 573 4.46 -26.62 8.36
N THR A 574 4.88 -26.84 7.13
CA THR A 574 5.85 -27.89 6.80
C THR A 574 7.23 -27.47 7.32
N PRO A 575 7.99 -28.35 8.00
CA PRO A 575 9.29 -27.94 8.53
C PRO A 575 10.31 -27.68 7.43
N ALA A 576 10.91 -26.47 7.43
CA ALA A 576 11.99 -26.07 6.54
C ALA A 576 13.04 -27.17 6.29
N GLY A 577 13.29 -27.46 5.00
CA GLY A 577 14.26 -28.46 4.56
C GLY A 577 13.78 -29.92 4.55
N ILE A 578 12.51 -30.20 4.87
CA ILE A 578 11.84 -31.46 4.48
C ILE A 578 11.59 -31.44 2.96
N LYS A 579 11.50 -32.62 2.33
CA LYS A 579 11.09 -32.70 0.92
C LYS A 579 9.58 -32.49 0.80
N VAL A 580 9.21 -31.55 -0.06
CA VAL A 580 7.81 -31.24 -0.37
C VAL A 580 7.49 -31.43 -1.84
N ASN A 581 6.21 -31.52 -2.12
CA ASN A 581 5.67 -31.48 -3.48
C ASN A 581 5.53 -30.02 -3.97
N ALA A 582 4.96 -29.82 -5.16
CA ALA A 582 4.76 -28.48 -5.74
C ALA A 582 3.64 -27.64 -5.06
N THR A 583 3.16 -28.05 -3.89
CA THR A 583 2.14 -27.37 -3.07
C THR A 583 2.50 -27.41 -1.57
N GLY A 584 3.80 -27.40 -1.25
CA GLY A 584 4.40 -27.35 0.10
C GLY A 584 4.03 -28.50 1.07
N CYS A 585 3.44 -29.58 0.57
CA CYS A 585 3.09 -30.71 1.41
C CYS A 585 4.19 -31.78 1.42
N GLU A 586 4.53 -32.30 2.61
CA GLU A 586 5.40 -33.47 2.79
C GLU A 586 5.00 -34.62 1.83
N VAL A 587 5.98 -35.28 1.21
CA VAL A 587 5.74 -36.42 0.32
C VAL A 587 5.69 -37.76 1.06
N ASP A 588 4.92 -38.69 0.48
CA ASP A 588 4.90 -40.13 0.75
C ASP A 588 5.29 -40.79 -0.59
N THR A 589 6.50 -41.36 -0.66
CA THR A 589 7.13 -41.81 -1.92
C THR A 589 6.64 -43.17 -2.42
N ASP A 590 6.31 -44.11 -1.53
CA ASP A 590 5.84 -45.46 -1.91
C ASP A 590 4.34 -45.70 -1.71
N THR A 591 3.65 -44.73 -1.11
CA THR A 591 2.19 -44.66 -0.90
C THR A 591 1.64 -45.67 0.12
N ASP A 592 2.44 -46.02 1.13
CA ASP A 592 1.99 -46.87 2.24
C ASP A 592 1.10 -46.14 3.29
N GLY A 593 1.12 -44.80 3.28
CA GLY A 593 0.40 -43.92 4.22
C GLY A 593 1.27 -43.26 5.30
N VAL A 594 2.60 -43.44 5.27
CA VAL A 594 3.59 -42.81 6.15
C VAL A 594 4.50 -41.88 5.34
N LEU A 595 4.56 -40.61 5.75
CA LEU A 595 5.36 -39.59 5.07
C LEU A 595 6.87 -39.89 5.14
N ASP A 596 7.62 -39.54 4.08
CA ASP A 596 9.08 -39.71 3.91
C ASP A 596 9.91 -39.25 5.14
N SER A 597 9.41 -38.29 5.92
CA SER A 597 10.08 -37.74 7.09
C SER A 597 9.95 -38.60 8.36
N LYS A 598 9.08 -39.60 8.35
CA LYS A 598 8.69 -40.46 9.49
C LYS A 598 8.79 -41.95 9.16
N ASP A 599 8.77 -42.29 7.88
CA ASP A 599 9.02 -43.63 7.37
C ASP A 599 10.48 -44.09 7.63
N SER A 600 10.65 -45.39 7.85
CA SER A 600 11.93 -46.08 8.03
C SER A 600 12.17 -47.19 6.99
N CYS A 601 11.23 -47.42 6.07
CA CYS A 601 11.24 -48.47 5.05
C CYS A 601 10.75 -47.95 3.67
N PRO A 602 11.49 -47.04 2.96
CA PRO A 602 10.94 -46.19 1.89
C PRO A 602 10.66 -46.86 0.52
N ASN A 603 10.43 -48.17 0.52
CA ASN A 603 10.16 -49.02 -0.65
C ASN A 603 9.21 -50.17 -0.27
N THR A 604 8.27 -49.95 0.65
CA THR A 604 7.23 -50.92 1.03
C THR A 604 6.37 -51.32 -0.17
N VAL A 605 5.90 -52.58 -0.23
CA VAL A 605 5.08 -52.99 -1.38
C VAL A 605 3.66 -52.39 -1.33
N PRO A 606 3.12 -51.83 -2.44
CA PRO A 606 1.83 -51.16 -2.41
C PRO A 606 0.68 -52.04 -1.89
N ASN A 607 -0.13 -51.48 -0.99
CA ASN A 607 -1.21 -52.16 -0.23
C ASN A 607 -0.73 -53.16 0.84
N ALA A 608 0.55 -53.19 1.21
CA ALA A 608 0.99 -53.87 2.42
C ALA A 608 0.33 -53.27 3.67
N LYS A 609 0.34 -54.03 4.78
CA LYS A 609 -0.02 -53.48 6.09
C LYS A 609 1.25 -53.11 6.83
N VAL A 610 1.38 -51.82 7.10
CA VAL A 610 2.55 -51.24 7.73
C VAL A 610 2.32 -50.92 9.19
N ASN A 611 3.41 -50.72 9.93
CA ASN A 611 3.39 -50.16 11.27
C ASN A 611 3.58 -48.62 11.23
N THR A 612 3.73 -47.98 12.39
CA THR A 612 3.86 -46.52 12.52
C THR A 612 5.17 -45.93 11.96
N PHE A 613 6.03 -46.75 11.35
CA PHE A 613 7.31 -46.38 10.77
C PHE A 613 7.42 -46.85 9.29
N GLY A 614 6.28 -47.06 8.61
CA GLY A 614 6.15 -47.54 7.22
C GLY A 614 6.63 -48.98 6.96
N CYS A 615 7.40 -49.57 7.86
CA CYS A 615 7.84 -50.95 7.71
C CYS A 615 6.65 -51.95 7.77
N GLU A 616 6.64 -52.88 6.82
CA GLU A 616 5.67 -53.97 6.74
C GLU A 616 5.59 -54.79 8.04
N LEU A 617 4.41 -55.31 8.35
CA LEU A 617 4.22 -56.20 9.48
C LEU A 617 4.85 -57.58 9.21
N ASP A 618 5.50 -58.10 10.24
CA ASP A 618 5.95 -59.48 10.43
C ASP A 618 5.06 -60.10 11.54
N GLY A 619 4.49 -61.29 11.28
CA GLY A 619 3.41 -61.88 12.08
C GLY A 619 3.92 -62.76 13.24
N ASP A 620 4.80 -63.70 12.93
CA ASP A 620 5.34 -64.71 13.85
C ASP A 620 6.75 -64.40 14.36
N LYS A 621 7.45 -63.46 13.70
CA LYS A 621 8.78 -62.90 14.00
C LYS A 621 9.93 -63.80 13.58
N ASP A 622 9.81 -64.39 12.39
CA ASP A 622 10.86 -65.13 11.69
C ASP A 622 11.81 -64.22 10.84
N PHE A 623 11.55 -62.91 10.80
CA PHE A 623 12.21 -61.86 10.01
C PHE A 623 11.80 -61.76 8.53
N ILE A 624 10.73 -62.43 8.09
CA ILE A 624 10.15 -62.32 6.74
C ILE A 624 8.81 -61.55 6.82
N PRO A 625 8.61 -60.46 6.05
CA PRO A 625 7.34 -59.74 6.03
C PRO A 625 6.17 -60.59 5.54
N ASN A 626 4.96 -60.36 6.09
CA ASN A 626 3.73 -61.10 5.74
C ASN A 626 3.34 -61.06 4.24
N SER A 627 3.96 -60.18 3.43
CA SER A 627 3.76 -60.11 1.97
C SER A 627 4.65 -61.07 1.17
N ALA A 628 5.80 -61.45 1.72
CA ALA A 628 6.82 -62.31 1.12
C ALA A 628 6.84 -63.72 1.74
N ASP A 629 6.34 -63.84 2.96
CA ASP A 629 6.18 -65.10 3.67
C ASP A 629 5.08 -66.00 3.06
N ALA A 630 5.35 -67.30 3.00
CA ALA A 630 4.46 -68.35 2.55
C ALA A 630 4.02 -69.31 3.68
N CYS A 631 4.48 -69.07 4.91
CA CYS A 631 4.43 -69.97 6.05
C CYS A 631 4.09 -69.23 7.38
N LEU A 632 3.07 -68.35 7.34
CA LEU A 632 2.53 -67.40 8.35
C LEU A 632 2.37 -67.84 9.83
N GLU A 633 2.75 -69.06 10.19
CA GLU A 633 2.82 -69.58 11.57
C GLU A 633 4.06 -70.50 11.75
N THR A 634 5.28 -69.92 11.70
CA THR A 634 6.54 -70.60 12.03
C THR A 634 6.80 -70.68 13.54
N ILE A 635 7.49 -71.73 13.99
CA ILE A 635 7.91 -71.86 15.39
C ILE A 635 8.98 -70.81 15.73
N ALA A 636 8.67 -69.91 16.66
CA ALA A 636 9.56 -68.81 17.06
C ALA A 636 10.99 -69.27 17.39
N GLY A 637 11.96 -68.80 16.59
CA GLY A 637 13.38 -69.15 16.70
C GLY A 637 13.82 -70.36 15.86
N ALA A 638 12.95 -70.95 15.06
CA ALA A 638 13.34 -71.86 13.98
C ALA A 638 14.11 -71.10 12.88
N THR A 639 14.89 -71.84 12.08
CA THR A 639 15.58 -71.33 10.90
C THR A 639 14.74 -71.51 9.64
N VAL A 640 14.38 -70.41 8.99
CA VAL A 640 13.51 -70.37 7.81
C VAL A 640 14.27 -70.18 6.51
N ASP A 641 13.65 -70.58 5.39
CA ASP A 641 14.10 -70.23 4.05
C ASP A 641 13.67 -68.81 3.65
N ALA A 642 13.97 -68.40 2.41
CA ALA A 642 13.64 -67.07 1.88
C ALA A 642 12.13 -66.85 1.58
N LYS A 643 11.25 -67.64 2.20
CA LYS A 643 9.78 -67.56 2.15
C LYS A 643 9.13 -67.84 3.51
N GLY A 644 9.90 -67.69 4.59
CA GLY A 644 9.48 -67.94 5.97
C GLY A 644 9.17 -69.38 6.33
N CYS A 645 9.51 -70.35 5.47
CA CYS A 645 9.23 -71.75 5.72
C CYS A 645 10.41 -72.44 6.41
N GLU A 646 10.17 -73.12 7.54
CA GLU A 646 11.20 -73.87 8.28
C GLU A 646 12.06 -74.78 7.39
N ILE A 647 13.37 -74.77 7.59
CA ILE A 647 14.32 -75.57 6.80
C ILE A 647 14.27 -77.06 7.20
N ASP A 648 14.54 -77.90 6.20
CA ASP A 648 14.89 -79.32 6.32
C ASP A 648 16.24 -79.47 5.59
N SER A 649 17.33 -79.56 6.36
CA SER A 649 18.70 -79.40 5.88
C SER A 649 19.25 -80.64 5.16
N ASP A 650 18.89 -81.86 5.60
CA ASP A 650 19.38 -83.12 5.02
C ASP A 650 18.35 -83.88 4.16
N LYS A 651 17.07 -83.50 4.24
CA LYS A 651 15.94 -83.95 3.43
C LYS A 651 15.50 -85.37 3.74
N ASP A 652 15.49 -85.70 5.03
CA ASP A 652 14.83 -86.89 5.57
C ASP A 652 13.31 -86.74 5.76
N GLY A 653 12.80 -85.49 5.81
CA GLY A 653 11.39 -85.15 6.00
C GLY A 653 11.03 -84.58 7.38
N VAL A 654 12.00 -84.36 8.28
CA VAL A 654 11.85 -83.68 9.57
C VAL A 654 12.49 -82.28 9.49
N LYS A 655 11.87 -81.28 10.15
CA LYS A 655 12.40 -79.90 10.18
C LYS A 655 13.57 -79.77 11.14
N ASP A 656 14.51 -78.88 10.82
CA ASP A 656 15.69 -78.56 11.64
C ASP A 656 15.33 -78.14 13.08
N SER A 657 14.11 -77.62 13.30
CA SER A 657 13.52 -77.26 14.61
C SER A 657 13.17 -78.47 15.50
N ALA A 658 12.91 -79.63 14.90
CA ALA A 658 12.41 -80.84 15.56
C ALA A 658 13.37 -82.04 15.42
N ASP A 659 14.31 -81.96 14.48
CA ASP A 659 15.33 -82.97 14.24
C ASP A 659 16.39 -83.04 15.37
N GLN A 660 16.89 -84.25 15.62
CA GLN A 660 17.92 -84.56 16.60
C GLN A 660 19.12 -85.28 15.96
N CYS A 661 19.12 -85.47 14.63
CA CYS A 661 20.13 -86.18 13.85
C CYS A 661 20.44 -85.48 12.50
N PRO A 662 21.01 -84.25 12.45
CA PRO A 662 20.96 -83.35 11.26
C PRO A 662 21.92 -83.69 10.10
N LYS A 663 22.18 -84.98 9.88
CA LYS A 663 23.05 -85.57 8.85
C LYS A 663 22.57 -86.97 8.44
N THR A 664 21.28 -87.23 8.51
CA THR A 664 20.69 -88.48 8.06
C THR A 664 20.79 -88.60 6.53
N PRO A 665 21.11 -89.79 5.96
CA PRO A 665 21.21 -89.93 4.51
C PRO A 665 19.84 -89.74 3.83
N ALA A 666 19.74 -88.78 2.91
CA ALA A 666 18.52 -88.51 2.15
C ALA A 666 17.88 -89.77 1.56
N GLY A 667 16.62 -90.03 1.91
CA GLY A 667 15.88 -91.24 1.53
C GLY A 667 16.02 -92.44 2.48
N ALA A 668 16.76 -92.31 3.59
CA ALA A 668 16.65 -93.22 4.73
C ALA A 668 15.25 -93.14 5.36
N LYS A 669 14.86 -94.18 6.11
CA LYS A 669 13.64 -94.12 6.93
C LYS A 669 13.98 -93.61 8.32
N VAL A 670 13.26 -92.59 8.77
CA VAL A 670 13.52 -91.92 10.05
C VAL A 670 12.35 -92.06 11.02
N ASN A 671 12.63 -91.86 12.30
CA ASN A 671 11.58 -91.62 13.30
C ASN A 671 11.23 -90.12 13.38
N ALA A 672 10.27 -89.75 14.23
CA ALA A 672 9.77 -88.37 14.39
C ALA A 672 10.76 -87.38 15.06
N LYS A 673 12.07 -87.61 14.91
CA LYS A 673 13.20 -86.81 15.38
C LYS A 673 14.38 -86.82 14.37
N GLY A 674 14.11 -87.13 13.10
CA GLY A 674 15.07 -87.30 11.99
C GLY A 674 16.13 -88.40 12.15
N CYS A 675 16.16 -89.09 13.29
CA CYS A 675 17.11 -90.19 13.48
C CYS A 675 16.69 -91.43 12.68
N GLU A 676 17.63 -91.95 11.87
CA GLU A 676 17.48 -93.16 11.08
C GLU A 676 17.04 -94.39 11.92
N LEU A 677 16.16 -95.21 11.35
CA LEU A 677 15.65 -96.42 11.98
C LEU A 677 16.70 -97.56 12.01
N ASP A 678 16.53 -98.40 13.03
CA ASP A 678 17.19 -99.68 13.27
C ASP A 678 16.05 -100.70 13.46
N ASP A 679 15.77 -101.50 12.41
CA ASP A 679 14.56 -102.33 12.32
C ASP A 679 14.66 -103.63 13.16
N ASP A 680 15.86 -104.17 13.41
CA ASP A 680 16.08 -105.43 14.16
C ASP A 680 16.75 -105.26 15.54
N LYS A 681 17.29 -104.06 15.83
CA LYS A 681 17.80 -103.59 17.13
C LYS A 681 19.14 -104.19 17.54
N ASP A 682 20.06 -104.26 16.59
CA ASP A 682 21.47 -104.61 16.81
C ASP A 682 22.36 -103.39 17.12
N SER A 683 21.84 -102.16 16.99
CA SER A 683 22.53 -100.86 17.09
C SER A 683 23.22 -100.37 15.80
N VAL A 684 22.94 -100.99 14.64
CA VAL A 684 23.36 -100.55 13.32
C VAL A 684 22.14 -100.03 12.54
N VAL A 685 22.19 -98.77 12.11
CA VAL A 685 21.10 -98.15 11.34
C VAL A 685 20.94 -98.78 9.95
N ASN A 686 19.70 -98.84 9.46
CA ASN A 686 19.27 -99.59 8.27
C ASN A 686 20.11 -99.33 6.99
N SER A 687 20.65 -98.13 6.78
CA SER A 687 21.52 -97.79 5.62
C SER A 687 22.93 -98.38 5.68
N LYS A 688 23.39 -98.77 6.88
CA LYS A 688 24.75 -99.28 7.16
C LYS A 688 24.75 -100.75 7.52
N ASP A 689 23.61 -101.29 7.94
CA ASP A 689 23.45 -102.72 8.15
C ASP A 689 23.55 -103.51 6.82
N ALA A 690 24.10 -104.72 6.92
CA ALA A 690 24.23 -105.69 5.85
C ALA A 690 23.43 -106.99 6.12
N CYS A 691 22.85 -107.14 7.30
CA CYS A 691 22.22 -108.35 7.83
C CYS A 691 20.83 -108.09 8.48
N PRO A 692 19.82 -107.53 7.78
CA PRO A 692 18.65 -106.84 8.40
C PRO A 692 17.57 -107.74 9.02
N LYS A 693 18.00 -108.79 9.73
CA LYS A 693 17.25 -109.85 10.45
C LYS A 693 18.12 -110.54 11.51
N THR A 694 19.09 -109.85 12.11
CA THR A 694 19.83 -110.36 13.26
C THR A 694 18.93 -110.47 14.49
N VAL A 695 19.47 -111.02 15.58
CA VAL A 695 18.80 -111.02 16.89
C VAL A 695 19.22 -109.78 17.69
N ALA A 696 18.24 -109.01 18.16
CA ALA A 696 18.46 -107.76 18.90
C ALA A 696 19.55 -107.89 19.98
N GLY A 697 20.56 -107.01 19.91
CA GLY A 697 21.77 -107.06 20.75
C GLY A 697 22.91 -107.94 20.23
N ALA A 698 22.84 -108.47 19.01
CA ALA A 698 24.00 -109.01 18.30
C ALA A 698 25.03 -107.92 18.01
N THR A 699 26.33 -108.26 18.00
CA THR A 699 27.41 -107.31 17.70
C THR A 699 27.90 -107.46 16.25
N VAL A 700 27.16 -106.85 15.31
CA VAL A 700 27.54 -106.84 13.89
C VAL A 700 28.69 -105.86 13.64
N ALA A 701 29.70 -106.31 12.89
CA ALA A 701 30.88 -105.51 12.59
C ALA A 701 30.67 -104.72 11.28
N VAL A 702 30.60 -103.39 11.37
CA VAL A 702 30.51 -102.48 10.22
C VAL A 702 31.69 -102.74 9.26
N SER A 703 31.40 -103.25 8.07
CA SER A 703 32.39 -103.84 7.17
C SER A 703 32.25 -103.34 5.73
N GLU A 704 33.20 -102.49 5.31
CA GLU A 704 33.19 -101.83 4.00
C GLU A 704 33.22 -102.82 2.82
N ASN A 705 33.73 -104.03 3.01
CA ASN A 705 34.09 -104.93 1.90
C ASN A 705 32.93 -105.87 1.47
N THR A 706 32.25 -105.49 0.37
CA THR A 706 31.00 -106.10 -0.12
C THR A 706 31.02 -107.62 -0.31
N ARG A 707 32.18 -108.24 -0.56
CA ARG A 707 32.27 -109.68 -0.88
C ARG A 707 32.22 -110.62 0.32
N ARG A 708 32.25 -110.12 1.56
CA ARG A 708 31.96 -110.93 2.75
C ARG A 708 30.49 -110.93 3.17
N ARG A 709 29.72 -109.90 2.76
CA ARG A 709 28.42 -109.56 3.35
C ARG A 709 27.36 -110.68 3.31
N GLN A 710 27.39 -111.59 2.34
CA GLN A 710 26.43 -112.72 2.29
C GLN A 710 26.86 -113.98 3.07
N GLY A 711 28.13 -114.10 3.48
CA GLY A 711 28.63 -115.30 4.16
C GLY A 711 28.61 -115.21 5.69
N GLU A 712 28.54 -114.00 6.24
CA GLU A 712 28.60 -113.74 7.69
C GLU A 712 27.18 -113.64 8.30
N CYS A 713 26.18 -113.06 7.60
CA CYS A 713 24.76 -113.07 7.99
C CYS A 713 24.04 -114.45 7.95
N GLN A 714 24.79 -115.55 7.77
CA GLN A 714 24.29 -116.94 7.94
C GLN A 714 24.92 -117.65 9.16
N ARG A 715 25.66 -116.90 9.99
CA ARG A 715 26.33 -117.39 11.20
C ARG A 715 26.01 -116.58 12.46
N LEU A 716 25.37 -115.42 12.26
CA LEU A 716 24.71 -114.58 13.26
C LEU A 716 23.20 -114.80 13.10
#